data_AF-A0AAD3N1F9-F1
#
_entry.id   AF-A0AAD3N1F9-F1
#
_cell.length_a   1.000
_cell.length_b   1.000
_cell.length_c   1.000
_cell.angle_alpha   90.00
_cell.angle_beta   90.00
_cell.angle_gamma   90.00
#
_symmetry.space_group_name_H-M   'P 1'
#
loop_
_entity.id
_entity.type
_entity.pdbx_description
1 polymer ?
#
loop_
_entity_poly.entity_id
_entity_poly.type
_entity_poly.pdbx_seq_one_letter_code
_entity_poly.pdbx_strand_id
1 'polypeptide(L)'
;MHVIGGGLPAEYAYANISSCFWPLKSGTSGQGTQQLPLHLQASKTCQRPITRMKKKLILNVDTGVDDAQAIMVALAAPDVEILAITCSHGNTTLENVLRNTLRVLKACNRLDVPVYRGCAEPLEGQRLDGGDYQGKDGLGDVPDPDPPSMDLVQKENGIDALVRIAKENPGEVTLVATAPLTNLATAFELDPSFPDKLKALYIMGGTSEARGNVTVCGEFNFVADAEAACTVLEHYTCPTYIASWEFTCRNILPWSFYDTWVAQGTEKADFMKKISRYTMEIAKTEQYEKQLIAGPGFNSCDAYASAVAINDSLVTEKEEVAVTVELGGKNTRGMMVMDYTDKLKKDHKAFILKKVDLENCSGQCRQQPPLYSQAGNICQDPLTRMKKLFIDADTGVDDAQAIMVALTAPDVEILGITCCYGNTPLENVLKNTLRVLKVCNRLDIPVYRGCSGPLLAKRRDAGDYHGKDGLGDVPDPDAPGLDLLQKRRGVTAMIKTVNQNPGEVSLVATAPLTNLAVAVQLDPSFPKKLKALYIMGGNTDSRGNTTVCGEFNFVADPEAAYIVLDRYTCPTYIAPWEFSCRNSLPWSFCKEWLCQNTEKAAFMKKITTLSMTRAQSEDYQKEITEGKGFNSCDTYAMAAAIDDSFVTESDEVGVTVELEGKFTRGMMVLDYMELLSKKHKAFVMKTVDLEKLKEMFMNSLK
;
A
#
# COMPACT_ATOMS: atom_id res chain seq x y z
N MET A 1 36.91 9.82 39.94
CA MET A 1 36.86 11.22 40.42
C MET A 1 35.44 11.72 40.21
N HIS A 2 34.83 12.18 41.30
CA HIS A 2 33.45 12.65 41.44
C HIS A 2 33.11 13.87 40.58
N VAL A 3 31.88 13.91 40.04
CA VAL A 3 30.91 15.04 40.13
C VAL A 3 29.48 14.46 40.01
N ILE A 4 28.85 14.09 41.12
CA ILE A 4 27.71 14.77 41.79
C ILE A 4 26.45 14.90 40.92
N GLY A 5 25.54 13.93 41.08
CA GLY A 5 24.13 14.04 40.72
C GLY A 5 23.34 14.69 41.87
N GLY A 6 22.54 15.70 41.53
CA GLY A 6 21.52 16.28 42.39
C GLY A 6 20.15 15.94 41.83
N GLY A 7 19.46 14.99 42.47
CA GLY A 7 18.06 14.74 42.24
C GLY A 7 17.19 15.77 42.96
N LEU A 8 16.25 16.37 42.24
CA LEU A 8 15.05 16.99 42.78
C LEU A 8 13.84 16.28 42.16
N PRO A 9 12.81 15.94 42.94
CA PRO A 9 11.69 15.11 42.49
C PRO A 9 10.77 15.88 41.54
N ALA A 10 10.46 15.23 40.40
CA ALA A 10 9.43 15.66 39.46
C ALA A 10 8.04 15.34 40.03
N GLU A 11 7.51 16.22 40.87
CA GLU A 11 6.06 16.35 41.05
C GLU A 11 5.58 17.49 40.14
N TYR A 12 4.38 17.33 39.56
CA TYR A 12 3.75 18.13 38.49
C TYR A 12 4.07 17.72 37.04
N ALA A 13 3.40 16.66 36.57
CA ALA A 13 2.69 16.61 35.28
C ALA A 13 2.32 15.16 34.90
N TYR A 14 1.28 14.59 35.52
CA TYR A 14 0.58 13.43 34.98
C TYR A 14 -0.92 13.59 35.26
N ALA A 15 -1.65 14.19 34.32
CA ALA A 15 -3.10 14.13 34.29
C ALA A 15 -3.48 12.93 33.41
N ASN A 16 -4.10 11.93 34.05
CA ASN A 16 -4.49 10.64 33.48
C ASN A 16 -5.48 10.74 32.30
N ILE A 17 -5.18 10.00 31.23
CA ILE A 17 -6.01 9.80 30.02
C ILE A 17 -7.24 8.90 30.27
N SER A 18 -7.39 8.30 31.46
CA SER A 18 -8.66 7.67 31.85
C SER A 18 -9.84 8.65 31.78
N SER A 19 -9.58 9.96 31.94
CA SER A 19 -10.61 11.00 31.93
C SER A 19 -11.23 11.30 30.56
N CYS A 20 -10.62 10.89 29.44
CA CYS A 20 -11.21 11.05 28.11
C CYS A 20 -12.23 9.94 27.77
N PHE A 21 -12.19 8.81 28.48
CA PHE A 21 -13.16 7.72 28.38
C PHE A 21 -14.05 7.57 29.63
N TRP A 22 -13.78 8.30 30.73
CA TRP A 22 -14.36 8.00 32.04
C TRP A 22 -14.51 9.20 32.99
N PRO A 23 -15.75 9.60 33.34
CA PRO A 23 -16.02 10.36 34.57
C PRO A 23 -16.81 9.49 35.57
N LEU A 24 -16.12 8.85 36.52
CA LEU A 24 -16.79 8.27 37.71
C LEU A 24 -16.99 9.36 38.78
N LYS A 25 -18.26 9.67 39.08
CA LYS A 25 -18.66 10.10 40.42
C LYS A 25 -19.53 9.01 41.02
N SER A 26 -18.97 8.21 41.93
CA SER A 26 -19.75 7.41 42.86
C SER A 26 -19.62 8.02 44.26
N GLY A 27 -20.64 8.76 44.67
CA GLY A 27 -20.83 9.13 46.07
C GLY A 27 -21.50 8.00 46.81
N THR A 28 -20.85 7.45 47.83
CA THR A 28 -21.53 6.69 48.88
C THR A 28 -20.95 7.08 50.22
N SER A 29 -21.84 7.57 51.07
CA SER A 29 -21.69 7.91 52.48
C SER A 29 -21.25 6.72 53.33
N GLY A 30 -20.30 6.94 54.24
CA GLY A 30 -19.96 6.02 55.32
C GLY A 30 -19.27 6.75 56.46
N GLN A 31 -19.94 6.82 57.61
CA GLN A 31 -19.48 7.40 58.88
C GLN A 31 -18.42 6.50 59.56
N GLY A 32 -17.48 7.08 60.34
CA GLY A 32 -16.69 6.30 61.30
C GLY A 32 -15.33 6.88 61.77
N THR A 33 -15.38 7.94 62.59
CA THR A 33 -14.54 8.27 63.78
C THR A 33 -13.01 7.95 63.91
N GLN A 34 -12.26 9.05 64.21
CA GLN A 34 -11.13 9.24 65.17
C GLN A 34 -9.76 8.56 64.89
N GLN A 35 -8.57 9.17 65.04
CA GLN A 35 -8.09 10.35 65.80
C GLN A 35 -6.65 10.80 65.38
N LEU A 36 -6.42 12.13 65.41
CA LEU A 36 -5.20 12.89 65.83
C LEU A 36 -3.94 13.05 64.91
N PRO A 37 -3.15 14.15 65.07
CA PRO A 37 -2.84 15.07 63.96
C PRO A 37 -1.34 15.36 63.77
N LEU A 38 -0.97 15.99 62.66
CA LEU A 38 0.27 16.77 62.58
C LEU A 38 0.09 17.98 61.66
N HIS A 39 0.28 19.15 62.26
CA HIS A 39 0.29 20.46 61.63
C HIS A 39 1.45 20.60 60.65
N LEU A 40 1.17 21.05 59.43
CA LEU A 40 2.07 21.90 58.65
C LEU A 40 1.21 22.81 57.77
N GLN A 41 1.18 24.09 58.16
CA GLN A 41 0.63 25.17 57.35
C GLN A 41 1.50 25.33 56.10
N ALA A 42 0.95 25.05 54.92
CA ALA A 42 1.50 25.51 53.65
C ALA A 42 0.52 26.52 53.04
N SER A 43 1.08 27.67 52.65
CA SER A 43 0.43 28.87 52.16
C SER A 43 -0.55 28.61 51.00
N LYS A 44 -1.74 29.23 51.09
CA LYS A 44 -2.63 29.43 49.94
C LYS A 44 -1.97 30.36 48.92
N THR A 45 -1.24 29.82 47.96
CA THR A 45 -1.03 30.49 46.68
C THR A 45 -2.20 30.15 45.78
N CYS A 46 -3.02 31.17 45.52
CA CYS A 46 -4.12 31.12 44.57
C CYS A 46 -3.53 31.00 43.15
N GLN A 47 -3.25 29.78 42.70
CA GLN A 47 -3.02 29.53 41.28
C GLN A 47 -4.36 29.61 40.57
N ARG A 48 -4.55 30.65 39.77
CA ARG A 48 -5.66 30.71 38.79
C ARG A 48 -5.60 29.45 37.93
N PRO A 49 -6.73 28.76 37.68
CA PRO A 49 -6.70 27.61 36.78
C PRO A 49 -6.26 28.10 35.40
N ILE A 50 -5.19 27.52 34.88
CA ILE A 50 -4.81 27.68 33.48
C ILE A 50 -5.91 26.97 32.68
N THR A 51 -6.89 27.72 32.19
CA THR A 51 -7.89 27.20 31.24
C THR A 51 -7.15 26.89 29.96
N ARG A 52 -6.86 25.61 29.71
CA ARG A 52 -6.32 25.13 28.44
C ARG A 52 -7.31 25.52 27.34
N MET A 53 -6.86 26.24 26.31
CA MET A 53 -7.75 26.60 25.19
C MET A 53 -8.21 25.32 24.50
N LYS A 54 -9.53 25.20 24.27
CA LYS A 54 -10.10 24.06 23.58
C LYS A 54 -9.69 24.05 22.11
N LYS A 55 -9.40 22.87 21.57
CA LYS A 55 -9.21 22.66 20.13
C LYS A 55 -10.55 22.83 19.43
N LYS A 56 -10.60 23.70 18.44
CA LYS A 56 -11.78 23.96 17.60
C LYS A 56 -11.84 22.95 16.46
N LEU A 57 -12.87 22.10 16.45
CA LEU A 57 -13.07 21.07 15.45
C LEU A 57 -14.31 21.35 14.59
N ILE A 58 -14.19 21.04 13.31
CA ILE A 58 -15.34 20.81 12.42
C ILE A 58 -15.28 19.35 11.97
N LEU A 59 -16.42 18.66 11.99
CA LEU A 59 -16.56 17.30 11.46
C LEU A 59 -17.33 17.34 10.13
N ASN A 60 -16.74 16.82 9.06
CA ASN A 60 -17.42 16.61 7.78
C ASN A 60 -17.69 15.11 7.61
N VAL A 61 -18.96 14.72 7.71
CA VAL A 61 -19.40 13.33 7.93
C VAL A 61 -20.46 12.91 6.93
N ASP A 62 -20.57 11.61 6.68
CA ASP A 62 -21.64 10.95 5.92
C ASP A 62 -22.35 9.91 6.81
N THR A 63 -22.40 10.24 8.10
CA THR A 63 -22.95 9.48 9.25
C THR A 63 -23.47 8.07 8.94
N GLY A 64 -22.50 7.18 8.71
CA GLY A 64 -22.52 5.74 8.87
C GLY A 64 -22.35 5.30 10.33
N VAL A 65 -22.17 3.99 10.54
CA VAL A 65 -21.92 3.44 11.89
C VAL A 65 -20.56 3.89 12.43
N ASP A 66 -19.51 3.91 11.63
CA ASP A 66 -18.16 4.35 11.99
C ASP A 66 -18.04 5.87 12.16
N ASP A 67 -18.69 6.68 11.34
CA ASP A 67 -18.84 8.13 11.59
C ASP A 67 -19.48 8.40 12.95
N ALA A 68 -20.50 7.62 13.34
CA ALA A 68 -21.12 7.75 14.66
C ALA A 68 -20.08 7.52 15.77
N GLN A 69 -19.16 6.57 15.58
CA GLN A 69 -18.05 6.32 16.50
C GLN A 69 -17.09 7.52 16.52
N ALA A 70 -16.77 8.09 15.36
CA ALA A 70 -15.91 9.27 15.23
C ALA A 70 -16.50 10.51 15.91
N ILE A 71 -17.80 10.78 15.73
CA ILE A 71 -18.53 11.85 16.41
C ILE A 71 -18.52 11.63 17.92
N MET A 72 -18.78 10.40 18.39
CA MET A 72 -18.76 10.06 19.81
C MET A 72 -17.37 10.26 20.44
N VAL A 73 -16.30 9.90 19.74
CA VAL A 73 -14.91 10.14 20.17
C VAL A 73 -14.64 11.64 20.30
N ALA A 74 -15.05 12.45 19.32
CA ALA A 74 -14.89 13.90 19.35
C ALA A 74 -15.68 14.57 20.49
N LEU A 75 -16.92 14.13 20.74
CA LEU A 75 -17.76 14.67 21.81
C LEU A 75 -17.28 14.30 23.22
N ALA A 76 -16.59 13.16 23.35
CA ALA A 76 -16.05 12.70 24.63
C ALA A 76 -14.77 13.45 25.04
N ALA A 77 -14.06 14.08 24.09
CA ALA A 77 -12.82 14.78 24.36
C ALA A 77 -13.06 16.10 25.14
N PRO A 78 -12.51 16.25 26.37
CA PRO A 78 -12.81 17.40 27.23
C PRO A 78 -12.20 18.72 26.71
N ASP A 79 -11.09 18.62 25.98
CA ASP A 79 -10.33 19.74 25.44
C ASP A 79 -10.76 20.09 24.00
N VAL A 80 -11.94 19.63 23.55
CA VAL A 80 -12.48 19.87 22.20
C VAL A 80 -13.74 20.71 22.27
N GLU A 81 -13.85 21.63 21.30
CA GLU A 81 -15.06 22.36 20.97
C GLU A 81 -15.43 22.04 19.52
N ILE A 82 -16.58 21.39 19.32
CA ILE A 82 -17.11 21.13 17.98
C ILE A 82 -17.92 22.34 17.55
N LEU A 83 -17.41 23.07 16.54
CA LEU A 83 -18.02 24.27 16.01
C LEU A 83 -19.17 23.95 15.04
N ALA A 84 -19.03 22.87 14.28
CA ALA A 84 -19.99 22.43 13.29
C ALA A 84 -19.83 20.95 12.97
N ILE A 85 -20.93 20.30 12.61
CA ILE A 85 -20.95 19.03 11.88
C ILE A 85 -21.60 19.28 10.53
N THR A 86 -20.84 19.15 9.44
CA THR A 86 -21.32 19.30 8.06
C THR A 86 -21.57 17.93 7.46
N CYS A 87 -22.78 17.70 6.95
CA CYS A 87 -23.19 16.41 6.41
C CYS A 87 -23.02 16.39 4.89
N SER A 88 -22.47 15.30 4.34
CA SER A 88 -22.38 15.02 2.91
C SER A 88 -23.13 13.74 2.56
N HIS A 89 -23.31 13.49 1.27
CA HIS A 89 -23.60 12.16 0.75
C HIS A 89 -22.43 11.18 0.98
N GLY A 90 -22.68 9.88 0.83
CA GLY A 90 -21.66 8.83 0.95
C GLY A 90 -22.32 7.50 1.33
N ASN A 91 -22.08 7.04 2.55
CA ASN A 91 -22.64 5.82 3.15
C ASN A 91 -24.16 5.66 2.90
N THR A 92 -24.92 6.76 2.87
CA THR A 92 -26.34 6.79 2.51
C THR A 92 -26.71 8.16 1.91
N THR A 93 -28.00 8.40 1.67
CA THR A 93 -28.50 9.70 1.20
C THR A 93 -28.25 10.79 2.23
N LEU A 94 -28.03 12.04 1.78
CA LEU A 94 -27.82 13.18 2.68
C LEU A 94 -28.93 13.35 3.73
N GLU A 95 -30.19 13.04 3.39
CA GLU A 95 -31.29 13.12 4.37
C GLU A 95 -31.19 12.08 5.48
N ASN A 96 -30.72 10.88 5.15
CA ASN A 96 -30.46 9.86 6.15
C ASN A 96 -29.24 10.26 6.99
N VAL A 97 -28.17 10.77 6.37
CA VAL A 97 -26.99 11.27 7.08
C VAL A 97 -27.38 12.31 8.12
N LEU A 98 -28.11 13.36 7.73
CA LEU A 98 -28.56 14.41 8.66
C LEU A 98 -29.37 13.84 9.83
N ARG A 99 -30.30 12.92 9.56
CA ARG A 99 -31.10 12.24 10.59
C ARG A 99 -30.19 11.44 11.52
N ASN A 100 -29.25 10.68 10.98
CA ASN A 100 -28.33 9.84 11.73
C ASN A 100 -27.41 10.68 12.62
N THR A 101 -26.85 11.78 12.10
CA THR A 101 -26.05 12.72 12.89
C THR A 101 -26.83 13.22 14.10
N LEU A 102 -28.08 13.66 13.91
CA LEU A 102 -28.91 14.12 15.02
C LEU A 102 -29.22 13.01 16.03
N ARG A 103 -29.43 11.76 15.57
CA ARG A 103 -29.63 10.60 16.46
C ARG A 103 -28.40 10.33 17.33
N VAL A 104 -27.20 10.39 16.75
CA VAL A 104 -25.94 10.27 17.49
C VAL A 104 -25.78 11.40 18.52
N LEU A 105 -26.09 12.64 18.14
CA LEU A 105 -26.06 13.79 19.05
C LEU A 105 -27.08 13.65 20.19
N LYS A 106 -28.29 13.17 19.91
CA LYS A 106 -29.31 12.86 20.92
C LYS A 106 -28.82 11.81 21.89
N ALA A 107 -28.27 10.68 21.41
CA ALA A 107 -27.71 9.64 22.27
C ALA A 107 -26.56 10.17 23.16
N CYS A 108 -25.85 11.20 22.68
CA CYS A 108 -24.78 11.83 23.44
C CYS A 108 -25.23 12.96 24.38
N ASN A 109 -26.51 13.34 24.37
CA ASN A 109 -27.05 14.56 25.01
C ASN A 109 -26.33 15.84 24.54
N ARG A 110 -26.06 15.94 23.24
CA ARG A 110 -25.30 17.02 22.60
C ARG A 110 -26.00 17.64 21.38
N LEU A 111 -27.33 17.75 21.44
CA LEU A 111 -28.13 18.45 20.42
C LEU A 111 -27.85 19.97 20.35
N ASP A 112 -27.00 20.50 21.23
CA ASP A 112 -26.44 21.85 21.16
C ASP A 112 -25.43 22.04 20.01
N VAL A 113 -24.85 20.95 19.49
CA VAL A 113 -23.86 21.02 18.41
C VAL A 113 -24.56 21.33 17.07
N PRO A 114 -24.16 22.39 16.35
CA PRO A 114 -24.79 22.75 15.08
C PRO A 114 -24.54 21.73 13.97
N VAL A 115 -25.61 21.25 13.33
CA VAL A 115 -25.57 20.33 12.18
C VAL A 115 -25.98 21.08 10.91
N TYR A 116 -25.19 20.97 9.84
CA TYR A 116 -25.42 21.67 8.58
C TYR A 116 -25.56 20.71 7.40
N ARG A 117 -26.43 21.09 6.46
CA ARG A 117 -26.65 20.40 5.20
C ARG A 117 -25.60 20.79 4.17
N GLY A 118 -24.80 19.83 3.70
CA GLY A 118 -23.84 20.00 2.60
C GLY A 118 -24.37 19.48 1.25
N CYS A 119 -23.47 18.91 0.46
CA CYS A 119 -23.72 18.38 -0.88
C CYS A 119 -24.41 17.01 -0.83
N ALA A 120 -25.43 16.83 -1.69
CA ALA A 120 -26.23 15.60 -1.74
C ALA A 120 -25.76 14.58 -2.79
N GLU A 121 -24.90 15.02 -3.72
CA GLU A 121 -24.42 14.25 -4.87
C GLU A 121 -22.93 14.58 -5.08
N PRO A 122 -22.16 13.68 -5.70
CA PRO A 122 -20.77 13.96 -6.06
C PRO A 122 -20.65 15.04 -7.14
N LEU A 123 -19.45 15.61 -7.28
CA LEU A 123 -19.16 16.60 -8.34
C LEU A 123 -19.36 16.02 -9.74
N GLU A 124 -18.98 14.75 -9.92
CA GLU A 124 -19.15 14.02 -11.18
C GLU A 124 -19.56 12.56 -10.91
N GLY A 125 -20.33 11.99 -11.84
CA GLY A 125 -20.78 10.59 -11.76
C GLY A 125 -22.08 10.39 -10.97
N GLN A 126 -22.23 9.19 -10.40
CA GLN A 126 -23.40 8.79 -9.62
C GLN A 126 -23.00 8.57 -8.16
N ARG A 127 -23.86 9.00 -7.23
CA ARG A 127 -23.69 8.72 -5.81
C ARG A 127 -23.55 7.22 -5.56
N LEU A 128 -22.52 6.84 -4.81
CA LEU A 128 -22.38 5.49 -4.28
C LEU A 128 -23.27 5.30 -3.05
N ASP A 129 -23.66 4.05 -2.79
CA ASP A 129 -24.46 3.71 -1.61
C ASP A 129 -23.73 2.65 -0.78
N GLY A 130 -23.48 2.97 0.49
CA GLY A 130 -22.83 2.07 1.44
C GLY A 130 -23.80 1.13 2.15
N GLY A 131 -25.08 1.07 1.74
CA GLY A 131 -26.13 0.36 2.44
C GLY A 131 -25.93 -1.16 2.56
N ASP A 132 -25.14 -1.77 1.67
CA ASP A 132 -24.75 -3.18 1.77
C ASP A 132 -23.87 -3.47 3.00
N TYR A 133 -23.17 -2.46 3.52
CA TYR A 133 -22.36 -2.57 4.74
C TYR A 133 -23.04 -1.90 5.94
N GLN A 134 -23.55 -0.68 5.76
CA GLN A 134 -24.07 0.17 6.85
C GLN A 134 -25.56 -0.04 7.16
N GLY A 135 -26.28 -0.81 6.34
CA GLY A 135 -27.75 -0.87 6.34
C GLY A 135 -28.35 0.24 5.46
N LYS A 136 -29.60 0.08 5.01
CA LYS A 136 -30.22 1.00 4.03
C LYS A 136 -30.36 2.43 4.55
N ASP A 137 -30.61 2.59 5.84
CA ASP A 137 -30.65 3.90 6.49
C ASP A 137 -29.25 4.47 6.82
N GLY A 138 -28.19 3.70 6.60
CA GLY A 138 -26.80 4.03 6.95
C GLY A 138 -26.45 3.86 8.43
N LEU A 139 -27.36 3.39 9.29
CA LEU A 139 -27.15 3.28 10.73
C LEU A 139 -27.69 1.96 11.31
N GLY A 140 -27.45 0.88 10.56
CA GLY A 140 -27.79 -0.49 10.92
C GLY A 140 -29.27 -0.84 10.80
N ASP A 141 -30.06 -0.04 10.08
CA ASP A 141 -31.51 -0.18 9.91
C ASP A 141 -32.27 -0.24 11.25
N VAL A 142 -31.71 0.43 12.28
CA VAL A 142 -32.29 0.44 13.62
C VAL A 142 -33.43 1.45 13.67
N PRO A 143 -34.68 1.05 13.95
CA PRO A 143 -35.78 2.00 14.07
C PRO A 143 -35.55 2.96 15.24
N ASP A 144 -35.89 4.22 15.03
CA ASP A 144 -35.96 5.22 16.10
C ASP A 144 -37.43 5.64 16.32
N PRO A 145 -38.06 5.23 17.42
CA PRO A 145 -39.45 5.59 17.71
C PRO A 145 -39.62 7.07 18.09
N ASP A 146 -38.54 7.77 18.42
CA ASP A 146 -38.56 9.18 18.83
C ASP A 146 -37.38 9.92 18.18
N PRO A 147 -37.35 10.06 16.84
CA PRO A 147 -36.23 10.70 16.15
C PRO A 147 -36.19 12.21 16.47
N PRO A 148 -35.01 12.83 16.59
CA PRO A 148 -34.89 14.28 16.71
C PRO A 148 -35.56 15.02 15.55
N SER A 149 -36.09 16.23 15.80
CA SER A 149 -36.65 17.06 14.73
C SER A 149 -35.55 17.51 13.76
N MET A 150 -35.84 17.41 12.46
CA MET A 150 -34.99 17.95 11.39
C MET A 150 -34.91 19.48 11.43
N ASP A 151 -35.78 20.18 12.16
CA ASP A 151 -35.71 21.64 12.36
C ASP A 151 -34.46 22.06 13.16
N LEU A 152 -33.75 21.11 13.79
CA LEU A 152 -32.47 21.34 14.46
C LEU A 152 -31.31 21.52 13.46
N VAL A 153 -31.47 21.07 12.21
CA VAL A 153 -30.51 21.34 11.14
C VAL A 153 -30.50 22.84 10.87
N GLN A 154 -29.30 23.42 10.80
CA GLN A 154 -29.12 24.84 10.58
C GLN A 154 -29.65 25.25 9.20
N LYS A 155 -30.24 26.45 9.14
CA LYS A 155 -30.76 27.02 7.88
C LYS A 155 -29.65 27.46 6.93
N GLU A 156 -28.50 27.83 7.48
CA GLU A 156 -27.32 28.16 6.69
C GLU A 156 -26.83 26.91 5.96
N ASN A 157 -26.38 27.06 4.71
CA ASN A 157 -25.78 25.99 3.95
C ASN A 157 -24.45 25.56 4.60
N GLY A 158 -24.15 24.25 4.61
CA GLY A 158 -22.94 23.73 5.23
C GLY A 158 -21.64 24.24 4.60
N ILE A 159 -21.63 24.51 3.30
CA ILE A 159 -20.45 25.03 2.59
C ILE A 159 -20.18 26.48 3.00
N ASP A 160 -21.24 27.30 3.07
CA ASP A 160 -21.16 28.67 3.58
C ASP A 160 -20.66 28.68 5.03
N ALA A 161 -21.17 27.76 5.86
CA ALA A 161 -20.74 27.62 7.25
C ALA A 161 -19.27 27.22 7.37
N LEU A 162 -18.77 26.28 6.55
CA LEU A 162 -17.34 25.92 6.51
C LEU A 162 -16.47 27.16 6.27
N VAL A 163 -16.76 27.88 5.17
CA VAL A 163 -15.99 29.06 4.76
C VAL A 163 -16.07 30.16 5.82
N ARG A 164 -17.26 30.44 6.34
CA ARG A 164 -17.48 31.45 7.37
C ARG A 164 -16.73 31.12 8.65
N ILE A 165 -16.87 29.90 9.19
CA ILE A 165 -16.22 29.50 10.45
C ILE A 165 -14.70 29.56 10.32
N ALA A 166 -14.13 29.07 9.21
CA ALA A 166 -12.69 29.16 8.97
C ALA A 166 -12.20 30.62 8.84
N LYS A 167 -12.99 31.49 8.19
CA LYS A 167 -12.70 32.92 8.07
C LYS A 167 -12.76 33.67 9.39
N GLU A 168 -13.68 33.29 10.28
CA GLU A 168 -13.82 33.87 11.62
C GLU A 168 -12.73 33.35 12.58
N ASN A 169 -12.10 32.21 12.28
CA ASN A 169 -11.13 31.53 13.14
C ASN A 169 -9.87 31.08 12.36
N PRO A 170 -9.16 32.00 11.67
CA PRO A 170 -8.07 31.64 10.77
C PRO A 170 -6.91 30.99 11.51
N GLY A 171 -6.47 29.82 11.05
CA GLY A 171 -5.37 29.04 11.63
C GLY A 171 -5.72 28.35 12.96
N GLU A 172 -6.97 28.39 13.40
CA GLU A 172 -7.40 27.78 14.67
C GLU A 172 -8.23 26.49 14.47
N VAL A 173 -8.93 26.37 13.33
CA VAL A 173 -9.88 25.28 13.06
C VAL A 173 -9.17 24.05 12.51
N THR A 174 -9.33 22.92 13.20
CA THR A 174 -9.00 21.58 12.68
C THR A 174 -10.24 20.98 12.03
N LEU A 175 -10.14 20.56 10.77
CA LEU A 175 -11.22 19.89 10.06
C LEU A 175 -10.95 18.37 10.02
N VAL A 176 -11.93 17.57 10.42
CA VAL A 176 -11.91 16.11 10.27
C VAL A 176 -12.93 15.71 9.21
N ALA A 177 -12.50 15.11 8.11
CA ALA A 177 -13.33 14.68 7.00
C ALA A 177 -13.36 13.14 6.94
N THR A 178 -14.53 12.58 7.21
CA THR A 178 -14.82 11.14 7.16
C THR A 178 -15.82 10.79 6.07
N ALA A 179 -16.30 11.79 5.34
CA ALA A 179 -17.14 11.67 4.15
C ALA A 179 -16.37 11.85 2.84
N PRO A 180 -17.01 11.52 1.69
CA PRO A 180 -16.60 12.03 0.38
C PRO A 180 -16.30 13.53 0.44
N LEU A 181 -15.21 13.92 -0.22
CA LEU A 181 -14.60 15.25 -0.05
C LEU A 181 -15.35 16.37 -0.80
N THR A 182 -16.56 16.10 -1.29
CA THR A 182 -17.40 17.01 -2.09
C THR A 182 -17.62 18.35 -1.40
N ASN A 183 -17.95 18.35 -0.10
CA ASN A 183 -18.15 19.58 0.67
C ASN A 183 -16.88 20.44 0.69
N LEU A 184 -15.70 19.81 0.83
CA LEU A 184 -14.43 20.50 0.89
C LEU A 184 -14.07 21.08 -0.49
N ALA A 185 -14.13 20.27 -1.54
CA ALA A 185 -13.89 20.76 -2.90
C ALA A 185 -14.83 21.93 -3.26
N THR A 186 -16.11 21.84 -2.88
CA THR A 186 -17.08 22.93 -3.09
C THR A 186 -16.75 24.18 -2.26
N ALA A 187 -16.25 24.02 -1.03
CA ALA A 187 -15.79 25.13 -0.19
C ALA A 187 -14.56 25.84 -0.79
N PHE A 188 -13.65 25.08 -1.41
CA PHE A 188 -12.53 25.64 -2.15
C PHE A 188 -12.98 26.41 -3.40
N GLU A 189 -13.93 25.87 -4.17
CA GLU A 189 -14.50 26.60 -5.32
C GLU A 189 -15.21 27.90 -4.90
N LEU A 190 -15.87 27.89 -3.73
CA LEU A 190 -16.51 29.08 -3.17
C LEU A 190 -15.50 30.13 -2.66
N ASP A 191 -14.42 29.68 -2.02
CA ASP A 191 -13.34 30.52 -1.49
C ASP A 191 -11.99 29.81 -1.63
N PRO A 192 -11.20 30.12 -2.68
CA PRO A 192 -9.91 29.46 -2.91
C PRO A 192 -8.88 29.66 -1.80
N SER A 193 -9.10 30.63 -0.91
CA SER A 193 -8.25 30.87 0.26
C SER A 193 -8.74 30.10 1.50
N PHE A 194 -9.82 29.31 1.40
CA PHE A 194 -10.34 28.45 2.48
C PHE A 194 -9.28 27.50 3.05
N PRO A 195 -8.49 26.76 2.24
CA PRO A 195 -7.51 25.82 2.79
C PRO A 195 -6.46 26.49 3.68
N ASP A 196 -5.98 27.68 3.28
CA ASP A 196 -4.97 28.44 4.05
C ASP A 196 -5.48 28.92 5.43
N LYS A 197 -6.81 28.95 5.62
CA LYS A 197 -7.43 29.35 6.89
C LYS A 197 -7.57 28.20 7.87
N LEU A 198 -7.39 26.95 7.41
CA LEU A 198 -7.45 25.78 8.29
C LEU A 198 -6.14 25.62 9.04
N LYS A 199 -6.23 25.19 10.30
CA LYS A 199 -5.07 24.78 11.08
C LYS A 199 -4.47 23.48 10.56
N ALA A 200 -5.34 22.52 10.28
CA ALA A 200 -4.99 21.20 9.77
C ALA A 200 -6.26 20.50 9.25
N LEU A 201 -6.05 19.58 8.30
CA LEU A 201 -7.06 18.70 7.75
C LEU A 201 -6.70 17.25 8.09
N TYR A 202 -7.67 16.49 8.60
CA TYR A 202 -7.55 15.05 8.84
C TYR A 202 -8.60 14.33 7.99
N ILE A 203 -8.17 13.39 7.16
CA ILE A 203 -9.03 12.67 6.21
C ILE A 203 -9.03 11.18 6.60
N MET A 204 -10.20 10.57 6.69
CA MET A 204 -10.33 9.12 6.55
C MET A 204 -10.66 8.83 5.08
N GLY A 205 -9.79 8.07 4.43
CA GLY A 205 -10.01 7.63 3.05
C GLY A 205 -8.74 7.50 2.23
N GLY A 206 -8.92 7.02 1.00
CA GLY A 206 -7.85 6.77 0.05
C GLY A 206 -7.07 5.48 0.36
N THR A 207 -6.27 5.07 -0.62
CA THR A 207 -5.47 3.85 -0.60
C THR A 207 -3.99 4.18 -0.67
N SER A 208 -3.22 3.71 0.30
CA SER A 208 -1.77 3.88 0.34
C SER A 208 -0.99 2.80 -0.42
N GLU A 209 -1.62 1.66 -0.73
CA GLU A 209 -1.00 0.50 -1.38
C GLU A 209 -1.86 -0.02 -2.54
N ALA A 210 -2.77 0.82 -3.05
CA ALA A 210 -3.74 0.47 -4.08
C ALA A 210 -4.59 -0.76 -3.73
N ARG A 211 -4.88 -0.97 -2.44
CA ARG A 211 -5.81 -2.01 -1.96
C ARG A 211 -7.13 -1.35 -1.62
N GLY A 212 -8.07 -1.40 -2.57
CA GLY A 212 -9.39 -0.81 -2.38
C GLY A 212 -10.33 -1.64 -1.51
N ASN A 213 -11.44 -1.03 -1.10
CA ASN A 213 -12.56 -1.68 -0.40
C ASN A 213 -13.90 -1.56 -1.18
N VAL A 214 -13.92 -0.82 -2.29
CA VAL A 214 -15.11 -0.68 -3.17
C VAL A 214 -14.78 -1.01 -4.62
N THR A 215 -13.64 -0.54 -5.13
CA THR A 215 -13.04 -0.99 -6.38
C THR A 215 -11.75 -1.72 -6.05
N VAL A 216 -11.10 -2.32 -7.05
CA VAL A 216 -9.86 -3.07 -6.81
C VAL A 216 -8.78 -2.21 -6.14
N CYS A 217 -8.68 -0.94 -6.56
CA CYS A 217 -7.64 -0.03 -6.08
C CYS A 217 -8.16 1.23 -5.37
N GLY A 218 -9.48 1.41 -5.23
CA GLY A 218 -10.07 2.62 -4.67
C GLY A 218 -10.78 2.36 -3.34
N GLU A 219 -10.63 3.33 -2.44
CA GLU A 219 -11.34 3.38 -1.16
C GLU A 219 -12.64 4.17 -1.33
N PHE A 220 -13.70 3.76 -0.62
CA PHE A 220 -15.06 4.28 -0.72
C PHE A 220 -15.18 5.80 -0.79
N ASN A 221 -14.66 6.55 0.19
CA ASN A 221 -14.80 8.01 0.23
C ASN A 221 -14.14 8.70 -0.97
N PHE A 222 -13.01 8.18 -1.42
CA PHE A 222 -12.29 8.71 -2.59
C PHE A 222 -12.97 8.32 -3.90
N VAL A 223 -13.51 7.10 -4.02
CA VAL A 223 -14.22 6.67 -5.23
C VAL A 223 -15.58 7.33 -5.35
N ALA A 224 -16.25 7.59 -4.21
CA ALA A 224 -17.55 8.25 -4.17
C ALA A 224 -17.52 9.66 -4.76
N ASP A 225 -16.39 10.36 -4.69
CA ASP A 225 -16.16 11.62 -5.40
C ASP A 225 -14.67 11.83 -5.70
N ALA A 226 -14.19 11.18 -6.76
CA ALA A 226 -12.78 11.18 -7.13
C ALA A 226 -12.30 12.58 -7.54
N GLU A 227 -13.16 13.36 -8.20
CA GLU A 227 -12.91 14.74 -8.59
C GLU A 227 -12.73 15.64 -7.36
N ALA A 228 -13.59 15.50 -6.35
CA ALA A 228 -13.44 16.25 -5.12
C ALA A 228 -12.18 15.86 -4.35
N ALA A 229 -11.87 14.56 -4.26
CA ALA A 229 -10.64 14.09 -3.64
C ALA A 229 -9.39 14.61 -4.36
N CYS A 230 -9.40 14.61 -5.70
CA CYS A 230 -8.35 15.21 -6.51
C CYS A 230 -8.20 16.70 -6.19
N THR A 231 -9.31 17.46 -6.22
CA THR A 231 -9.32 18.91 -5.93
C THR A 231 -8.71 19.20 -4.56
N VAL A 232 -9.11 18.44 -3.52
CA VAL A 232 -8.58 18.62 -2.17
C VAL A 232 -7.08 18.35 -2.13
N LEU A 233 -6.61 17.23 -2.69
CA LEU A 233 -5.18 16.87 -2.67
C LEU A 233 -4.30 17.74 -3.59
N GLU A 234 -4.88 18.41 -4.58
CA GLU A 234 -4.16 19.36 -5.44
C GLU A 234 -4.07 20.76 -4.81
N HIS A 235 -5.06 21.18 -4.03
CA HIS A 235 -5.21 22.59 -3.65
C HIS A 235 -5.14 22.89 -2.14
N TYR A 236 -5.26 21.88 -1.27
CA TYR A 236 -5.21 22.13 0.17
C TYR A 236 -3.77 22.19 0.66
N THR A 237 -3.33 23.40 1.01
CA THR A 237 -1.96 23.73 1.44
C THR A 237 -1.73 23.57 2.95
N CYS A 238 -2.80 23.54 3.75
CA CYS A 238 -2.69 23.32 5.19
C CYS A 238 -2.12 21.92 5.48
N PRO A 239 -1.52 21.69 6.67
CA PRO A 239 -1.10 20.36 7.08
C PRO A 239 -2.24 19.33 6.95
N THR A 240 -2.09 18.39 6.02
CA THR A 240 -3.11 17.38 5.70
C THR A 240 -2.63 16.00 6.14
N TYR A 241 -3.45 15.31 6.93
CA TYR A 241 -3.18 13.98 7.50
C TYR A 241 -4.19 12.98 6.95
N ILE A 242 -3.73 11.83 6.46
CA ILE A 242 -4.61 10.84 5.83
C ILE A 242 -4.49 9.51 6.57
N ALA A 243 -5.61 9.08 7.17
CA ALA A 243 -5.85 7.73 7.65
C ALA A 243 -6.40 6.90 6.47
N SER A 244 -5.49 6.29 5.70
CA SER A 244 -5.87 5.44 4.56
C SER A 244 -6.58 4.17 5.00
N TRP A 245 -7.29 3.53 4.07
CA TRP A 245 -7.90 2.23 4.31
C TRP A 245 -6.91 1.23 4.91
N GLU A 246 -5.73 1.07 4.29
CA GLU A 246 -4.75 0.09 4.74
C GLU A 246 -4.12 0.47 6.09
N PHE A 247 -4.10 1.75 6.46
CA PHE A 247 -3.74 2.17 7.80
C PHE A 247 -4.75 1.65 8.84
N THR A 248 -6.06 1.77 8.57
CA THR A 248 -7.09 1.25 9.47
C THR A 248 -7.02 -0.28 9.57
N CYS A 249 -6.81 -0.97 8.45
CA CYS A 249 -6.69 -2.44 8.39
C CYS A 249 -5.45 -3.02 9.06
N ARG A 250 -4.42 -2.20 9.32
CA ARG A 250 -3.24 -2.61 10.11
C ARG A 250 -3.38 -2.34 11.58
N ASN A 251 -4.15 -1.31 11.95
CA ASN A 251 -4.37 -0.90 13.32
C ASN A 251 -5.73 -1.43 13.79
N ILE A 252 -5.97 -2.73 13.67
CA ILE A 252 -7.26 -3.32 14.06
C ILE A 252 -7.32 -3.51 15.58
N LEU A 253 -8.47 -3.19 16.18
CA LEU A 253 -8.73 -3.43 17.59
C LEU A 253 -9.23 -4.87 17.80
N PRO A 254 -8.88 -5.53 18.91
CA PRO A 254 -9.37 -6.87 19.17
C PRO A 254 -10.89 -6.87 19.39
N TRP A 255 -11.59 -7.93 19.00
CA TRP A 255 -13.04 -8.06 19.23
C TRP A 255 -13.45 -7.88 20.70
N SER A 256 -12.58 -8.30 21.64
CA SER A 256 -12.81 -8.12 23.08
C SER A 256 -12.88 -6.64 23.50
N PHE A 257 -12.21 -5.74 22.78
CA PHE A 257 -12.35 -4.30 22.98
C PHE A 257 -13.79 -3.87 22.66
N TYR A 258 -14.29 -4.24 21.47
CA TYR A 258 -15.66 -3.93 21.06
C TYR A 258 -16.68 -4.48 22.07
N ASP A 259 -16.55 -5.74 22.45
CA ASP A 259 -17.46 -6.39 23.40
C ASP A 259 -17.50 -5.66 24.75
N THR A 260 -16.32 -5.24 25.25
CA THR A 260 -16.21 -4.47 26.49
C THR A 260 -16.81 -3.07 26.34
N TRP A 261 -16.57 -2.43 25.18
CA TRP A 261 -17.03 -1.07 24.91
C TRP A 261 -18.56 -0.98 24.89
N VAL A 262 -19.23 -1.91 24.23
CA VAL A 262 -20.70 -1.93 24.13
C VAL A 262 -21.38 -2.54 25.35
N ALA A 263 -20.63 -3.12 26.29
CA ALA A 263 -21.16 -3.72 27.53
C ALA A 263 -21.16 -2.79 28.75
N GLN A 264 -20.88 -1.50 28.58
CA GLN A 264 -20.77 -0.54 29.70
C GLN A 264 -22.10 -0.26 30.43
N GLY A 265 -23.24 -0.68 29.89
CA GLY A 265 -24.56 -0.46 30.51
C GLY A 265 -25.00 1.01 30.54
N THR A 266 -24.49 1.84 29.63
CA THR A 266 -24.90 3.24 29.44
C THR A 266 -25.80 3.37 28.21
N GLU A 267 -26.63 4.40 28.16
CA GLU A 267 -27.49 4.67 26.99
C GLU A 267 -26.68 4.81 25.69
N LYS A 268 -25.48 5.40 25.77
CA LYS A 268 -24.54 5.53 24.65
C LYS A 268 -24.02 4.18 24.16
N ALA A 269 -23.65 3.30 25.08
CA ALA A 269 -23.18 1.95 24.76
C ALA A 269 -24.32 1.10 24.17
N ASP A 270 -25.53 1.20 24.72
CA ASP A 270 -26.72 0.52 24.20
C ASP A 270 -27.11 1.02 22.81
N PHE A 271 -27.01 2.33 22.57
CA PHE A 271 -27.21 2.92 21.25
C PHE A 271 -26.19 2.37 20.25
N MET A 272 -24.89 2.44 20.58
CA MET A 272 -23.82 1.94 19.72
C MET A 272 -24.02 0.45 19.40
N LYS A 273 -24.28 -0.38 20.42
CA LYS A 273 -24.54 -1.81 20.27
C LYS A 273 -25.68 -2.14 19.29
N LYS A 274 -26.70 -1.29 19.24
CA LYS A 274 -27.85 -1.49 18.34
C LYS A 274 -27.44 -1.16 16.91
N ILE A 275 -26.89 0.03 16.69
CA ILE A 275 -26.58 0.51 15.33
C ILE A 275 -25.46 -0.28 14.67
N SER A 276 -24.53 -0.82 15.44
CA SER A 276 -23.42 -1.62 14.89
C SER A 276 -23.76 -3.10 14.70
N ARG A 277 -24.93 -3.60 15.11
CA ARG A 277 -25.22 -5.04 15.01
C ARG A 277 -25.04 -5.57 13.59
N TYR A 278 -25.62 -4.87 12.61
CA TYR A 278 -25.56 -5.26 11.21
C TYR A 278 -24.13 -5.24 10.66
N THR A 279 -23.40 -4.13 10.86
CA THR A 279 -22.00 -4.02 10.40
C THR A 279 -21.09 -5.05 11.06
N MET A 280 -21.32 -5.38 12.34
CA MET A 280 -20.53 -6.40 13.05
C MET A 280 -20.80 -7.83 12.57
N GLU A 281 -21.99 -8.12 12.05
CA GLU A 281 -22.27 -9.42 11.41
C GLU A 281 -21.47 -9.56 10.11
N ILE A 282 -21.43 -8.51 9.29
CA ILE A 282 -20.65 -8.47 8.04
C ILE A 282 -19.15 -8.51 8.32
N ALA A 283 -18.68 -7.72 9.29
CA ALA A 283 -17.27 -7.60 9.64
C ALA A 283 -16.64 -8.90 10.17
N LYS A 284 -17.47 -9.89 10.55
CA LYS A 284 -17.05 -11.23 11.00
C LYS A 284 -17.17 -12.29 9.91
N THR A 285 -17.49 -11.91 8.67
CA THR A 285 -17.50 -12.82 7.53
C THR A 285 -16.10 -13.03 6.99
N GLU A 286 -15.81 -14.23 6.48
CA GLU A 286 -14.53 -14.54 5.82
C GLU A 286 -14.25 -13.59 4.64
N GLN A 287 -15.31 -13.17 3.92
CA GLN A 287 -15.19 -12.25 2.80
C GLN A 287 -14.71 -10.86 3.22
N TYR A 288 -15.19 -10.34 4.36
CA TYR A 288 -14.72 -9.07 4.88
C TYR A 288 -13.31 -9.20 5.48
N GLU A 289 -13.03 -10.28 6.21
CA GLU A 289 -11.72 -10.53 6.82
C GLU A 289 -10.58 -10.59 5.79
N LYS A 290 -10.86 -11.04 4.55
CA LYS A 290 -9.88 -11.00 3.43
C LYS A 290 -9.39 -9.60 3.06
N GLN A 291 -10.15 -8.56 3.42
CA GLN A 291 -9.77 -7.16 3.17
C GLN A 291 -8.85 -6.62 4.27
N LEU A 292 -8.77 -7.29 5.42
CA LEU A 292 -8.03 -6.84 6.59
C LEU A 292 -6.58 -7.34 6.55
N ILE A 293 -5.64 -6.48 6.93
CA ILE A 293 -4.20 -6.76 6.83
C ILE A 293 -3.68 -7.40 8.13
N ALA A 294 -4.11 -6.91 9.29
CA ALA A 294 -3.70 -7.43 10.60
C ALA A 294 -4.48 -8.68 11.04
N GLY A 295 -5.41 -9.18 10.20
CA GLY A 295 -6.32 -10.27 10.54
C GLY A 295 -7.63 -9.80 11.18
N PRO A 296 -8.43 -10.73 11.72
CA PRO A 296 -9.80 -10.44 12.16
C PRO A 296 -9.84 -9.56 13.41
N GLY A 297 -10.73 -8.57 13.41
CA GLY A 297 -10.98 -7.72 14.56
C GLY A 297 -11.92 -6.56 14.26
N PHE A 298 -12.10 -5.68 15.25
CA PHE A 298 -12.93 -4.50 15.15
C PHE A 298 -12.15 -3.36 14.47
N ASN A 299 -12.60 -2.96 13.28
CA ASN A 299 -12.07 -1.81 12.57
C ASN A 299 -13.03 -0.62 12.71
N SER A 300 -12.52 0.52 13.18
CA SER A 300 -13.26 1.77 13.40
C SER A 300 -12.60 2.87 12.58
N CYS A 301 -12.87 2.82 11.27
CA CYS A 301 -12.18 3.61 10.25
C CYS A 301 -12.13 5.11 10.59
N ASP A 302 -13.31 5.72 10.71
CA ASP A 302 -13.46 7.16 10.90
C ASP A 302 -13.00 7.65 12.27
N ALA A 303 -13.12 6.80 13.29
CA ALA A 303 -12.70 7.15 14.64
C ALA A 303 -11.20 7.40 14.73
N TYR A 304 -10.39 6.79 13.85
CA TYR A 304 -8.96 7.09 13.78
C TYR A 304 -8.69 8.53 13.37
N ALA A 305 -9.38 9.06 12.36
CA ALA A 305 -9.19 10.44 11.91
C ALA A 305 -9.54 11.43 13.05
N SER A 306 -10.66 11.20 13.74
CA SER A 306 -11.04 11.99 14.93
C SER A 306 -10.03 11.84 16.07
N ALA A 307 -9.64 10.62 16.42
CA ALA A 307 -8.72 10.38 17.53
C ALA A 307 -7.36 11.06 17.31
N VAL A 308 -6.82 10.98 16.10
CA VAL A 308 -5.54 11.60 15.74
C VAL A 308 -5.66 13.13 15.66
N ALA A 309 -6.77 13.67 15.15
CA ALA A 309 -7.00 15.13 15.17
C ALA A 309 -7.06 15.69 16.60
N ILE A 310 -7.64 14.92 17.53
CA ILE A 310 -7.75 15.27 18.95
C ILE A 310 -6.39 15.10 19.65
N ASN A 311 -5.66 14.04 19.35
CA ASN A 311 -4.36 13.75 19.92
C ASN A 311 -3.40 13.16 18.87
N ASP A 312 -2.59 14.04 18.29
CA ASP A 312 -1.58 13.68 17.28
C ASP A 312 -0.43 12.85 17.87
N SER A 313 -0.24 12.88 19.20
CA SER A 313 0.74 12.04 19.89
C SER A 313 0.45 10.55 19.80
N LEU A 314 -0.75 10.15 19.35
CA LEU A 314 -1.09 8.76 19.08
C LEU A 314 -0.33 8.20 17.88
N VAL A 315 0.08 9.05 16.93
CA VAL A 315 0.79 8.64 15.73
C VAL A 315 2.25 8.38 16.07
N THR A 316 2.64 7.12 15.98
CA THR A 316 4.03 6.69 16.23
C THR A 316 4.85 6.66 14.93
N GLU A 317 4.17 6.51 13.78
CA GLU A 317 4.80 6.49 12.47
C GLU A 317 3.88 7.12 11.42
N LYS A 318 4.44 8.06 10.65
CA LYS A 318 3.82 8.69 9.49
C LYS A 318 4.89 9.01 8.45
N GLU A 319 4.48 9.14 7.20
CA GLU A 319 5.35 9.56 6.11
C GLU A 319 4.80 10.81 5.41
N GLU A 320 5.68 11.62 4.85
CA GLU A 320 5.32 12.84 4.12
C GLU A 320 5.58 12.62 2.63
N VAL A 321 4.52 12.69 1.81
CA VAL A 321 4.57 12.30 0.40
C VAL A 321 3.62 13.14 -0.45
N ALA A 322 4.01 13.40 -1.70
CA ALA A 322 3.15 14.06 -2.65
C ALA A 322 2.05 13.09 -3.09
N VAL A 323 0.80 13.54 -3.09
CA VAL A 323 -0.37 12.71 -3.39
C VAL A 323 -1.28 13.36 -4.42
N THR A 324 -1.97 12.55 -5.21
CA THR A 324 -3.04 12.96 -6.14
C THR A 324 -4.06 11.83 -6.27
N VAL A 325 -5.04 11.95 -7.16
CA VAL A 325 -6.06 10.92 -7.42
C VAL A 325 -6.06 10.57 -8.90
N GLU A 326 -6.11 9.28 -9.21
CA GLU A 326 -6.34 8.80 -10.57
C GLU A 326 -7.82 8.96 -10.95
N LEU A 327 -8.09 9.64 -12.06
CA LEU A 327 -9.45 9.93 -12.52
C LEU A 327 -9.86 9.11 -13.76
N GLY A 328 -8.89 8.65 -14.56
CA GLY A 328 -9.17 8.06 -15.88
C GLY A 328 -8.96 6.55 -15.97
N GLY A 329 -8.33 5.93 -14.96
CA GLY A 329 -7.97 4.53 -15.03
C GLY A 329 -9.16 3.58 -14.92
N LYS A 330 -9.14 2.50 -15.70
CA LYS A 330 -10.25 1.53 -15.75
C LYS A 330 -10.40 0.77 -14.44
N ASN A 331 -9.29 0.36 -13.84
CA ASN A 331 -9.27 -0.37 -12.57
C ASN A 331 -8.82 0.51 -11.39
N THR A 332 -8.39 1.74 -11.69
CA THR A 332 -7.70 2.62 -10.73
C THR A 332 -8.37 3.98 -10.54
N ARG A 333 -9.51 4.26 -11.17
CA ARG A 333 -10.27 5.49 -10.88
C ARG A 333 -10.64 5.57 -9.39
N GLY A 334 -10.36 6.72 -8.77
CA GLY A 334 -10.54 6.97 -7.34
C GLY A 334 -9.39 6.45 -6.47
N MET A 335 -8.37 5.81 -7.05
CA MET A 335 -7.16 5.42 -6.32
C MET A 335 -6.36 6.68 -5.93
N MET A 336 -5.93 6.73 -4.67
CA MET A 336 -4.94 7.72 -4.24
C MET A 336 -3.56 7.31 -4.77
N VAL A 337 -2.92 8.21 -5.50
CA VAL A 337 -1.60 8.02 -6.12
C VAL A 337 -0.55 8.69 -5.26
N MET A 338 0.48 7.94 -4.87
CA MET A 338 1.55 8.41 -3.99
C MET A 338 2.88 8.50 -4.73
N ASP A 339 3.53 9.67 -4.68
CA ASP A 339 4.80 9.90 -5.37
C ASP A 339 5.99 10.01 -4.42
N TYR A 340 6.69 8.90 -4.29
CA TYR A 340 7.93 8.79 -3.51
C TYR A 340 9.18 9.26 -4.26
N THR A 341 9.06 9.47 -5.57
CA THR A 341 10.20 9.70 -6.46
C THR A 341 10.25 11.10 -7.05
N ASP A 342 9.37 11.99 -6.58
CA ASP A 342 9.25 13.37 -7.04
C ASP A 342 9.04 13.48 -8.57
N LYS A 343 8.25 12.56 -9.14
CA LYS A 343 7.87 12.57 -10.57
C LYS A 343 6.66 13.49 -10.85
N LEU A 344 5.80 13.74 -9.87
CA LEU A 344 4.66 14.65 -9.96
C LEU A 344 5.09 16.13 -9.85
N LYS A 345 6.26 16.42 -9.28
CA LYS A 345 6.78 17.78 -9.07
C LYS A 345 5.80 18.68 -8.30
N LYS A 346 5.20 18.13 -7.24
CA LYS A 346 4.29 18.87 -6.36
C LYS A 346 5.03 19.45 -5.17
N ASP A 347 4.74 20.71 -4.87
CA ASP A 347 5.31 21.43 -3.73
C ASP A 347 4.68 21.01 -2.40
N HIS A 348 3.38 20.68 -2.41
CA HIS A 348 2.65 20.27 -1.21
C HIS A 348 2.63 18.74 -1.06
N LYS A 349 2.78 18.29 0.19
CA LYS A 349 2.77 16.88 0.60
C LYS A 349 1.79 16.65 1.73
N ALA A 350 1.18 15.46 1.75
CA ALA A 350 0.33 15.00 2.83
C ALA A 350 1.12 14.10 3.79
N PHE A 351 0.67 14.06 5.05
CA PHE A 351 1.13 13.12 6.06
C PHE A 351 0.27 11.86 6.04
N ILE A 352 0.81 10.76 5.55
CA ILE A 352 0.14 9.46 5.51
C ILE A 352 0.44 8.72 6.80
N LEU A 353 -0.61 8.37 7.54
CA LEU A 353 -0.47 7.67 8.82
C LEU A 353 -0.08 6.22 8.56
N LYS A 354 0.85 5.69 9.36
CA LYS A 354 1.32 4.29 9.24
C LYS A 354 1.05 3.47 10.50
N LYS A 355 1.33 4.03 11.68
CA LYS A 355 1.10 3.35 12.96
C LYS A 355 0.59 4.31 14.02
N VAL A 356 -0.26 3.77 14.88
CA VAL A 356 -0.71 4.41 16.11
C VAL A 356 -0.42 3.56 17.33
N ASP A 357 -0.23 4.21 18.47
CA ASP A 357 -0.11 3.54 19.76
C ASP A 357 -1.50 3.15 20.30
N LEU A 358 -1.88 1.89 20.11
CA LEU A 358 -3.13 1.33 20.61
C LEU A 358 -3.08 0.98 22.11
N GLU A 359 -1.89 0.86 22.74
CA GLU A 359 -1.78 0.58 24.19
C GLU A 359 -2.27 1.76 25.04
N ASN A 360 -2.29 2.98 24.49
CA ASN A 360 -2.92 4.16 25.09
C ASN A 360 -4.44 4.29 24.82
N CYS A 361 -5.02 3.45 23.95
CA CYS A 361 -6.45 3.41 23.65
C CYS A 361 -7.19 2.23 24.30
N SER A 362 -6.49 1.18 24.73
CA SER A 362 -7.09 0.00 25.35
C SER A 362 -6.49 -0.28 26.73
N GLY A 363 -7.32 -0.27 27.78
CA GLY A 363 -6.98 -0.85 29.06
C GLY A 363 -6.47 -2.28 28.90
N GLN A 364 -5.40 -2.60 29.62
CA GLN A 364 -4.56 -3.79 29.49
C GLN A 364 -5.32 -5.12 29.31
N CYS A 365 -4.92 -5.88 28.29
CA CYS A 365 -4.81 -7.32 28.39
C CYS A 365 -3.69 -7.83 27.45
N ARG A 366 -2.47 -7.94 27.97
CA ARG A 366 -1.40 -8.71 27.32
C ARG A 366 -1.61 -10.18 27.67
N GLN A 367 -1.97 -11.00 26.70
CA GLN A 367 -1.73 -12.44 26.75
C GLN A 367 -0.62 -12.79 25.75
N GLN A 368 0.31 -13.61 26.24
CA GLN A 368 1.50 -14.07 25.51
C GLN A 368 1.12 -14.87 24.27
N PRO A 369 1.95 -14.85 23.21
CA PRO A 369 1.75 -15.75 22.07
C PRO A 369 2.01 -17.21 22.48
N PRO A 370 1.22 -18.20 22.01
CA PRO A 370 1.60 -19.59 22.12
C PRO A 370 2.81 -19.89 21.23
N LEU A 371 3.74 -20.67 21.78
CA LEU A 371 4.88 -21.25 21.09
C LEU A 371 4.41 -22.15 19.95
N TYR A 372 4.98 -21.92 18.76
CA TYR A 372 4.85 -22.78 17.59
C TYR A 372 5.27 -24.23 17.92
N SER A 373 4.36 -25.18 17.71
CA SER A 373 4.69 -26.60 17.64
C SER A 373 5.13 -26.96 16.22
N GLN A 374 6.11 -27.87 16.18
CA GLN A 374 6.89 -28.24 15.01
C GLN A 374 6.04 -28.83 13.88
N ALA A 375 6.24 -28.33 12.66
CA ALA A 375 5.82 -28.99 11.44
C ALA A 375 6.57 -30.32 11.28
N GLY A 376 5.82 -31.39 10.98
CA GLY A 376 6.38 -32.69 10.68
C GLY A 376 7.14 -32.67 9.34
N ASN A 377 8.36 -33.20 9.36
CA ASN A 377 9.11 -33.51 8.15
C ASN A 377 8.39 -34.59 7.35
N ILE A 378 7.94 -34.25 6.15
CA ILE A 378 7.77 -35.22 5.08
C ILE A 378 9.00 -35.10 4.19
N CYS A 379 9.99 -35.95 4.44
CA CYS A 379 11.03 -36.22 3.45
C CYS A 379 10.37 -36.96 2.27
N GLN A 380 10.29 -36.31 1.11
CA GLN A 380 10.23 -37.02 -0.17
C GLN A 380 11.59 -36.87 -0.84
N ASP A 381 12.21 -38.01 -1.10
CA ASP A 381 13.39 -38.18 -1.93
C ASP A 381 13.03 -37.89 -3.39
N PRO A 382 13.69 -36.95 -4.10
CA PRO A 382 13.52 -36.82 -5.53
C PRO A 382 14.66 -37.55 -6.25
N LEU A 383 14.29 -38.52 -7.09
CA LEU A 383 15.01 -38.73 -8.34
C LEU A 383 15.10 -37.36 -9.03
N THR A 384 16.27 -36.71 -9.01
CA THR A 384 16.46 -35.36 -9.55
C THR A 384 16.23 -35.37 -11.06
N ARG A 385 15.03 -34.98 -11.47
CA ARG A 385 14.69 -34.79 -12.88
C ARG A 385 15.21 -33.42 -13.30
N MET A 386 16.14 -33.40 -14.27
CA MET A 386 16.64 -32.17 -14.91
C MET A 386 15.48 -31.21 -15.26
N LYS A 387 15.53 -29.99 -14.72
CA LYS A 387 14.60 -28.90 -15.03
C LYS A 387 14.97 -28.27 -16.37
N LYS A 388 13.99 -28.12 -17.25
CA LYS A 388 14.17 -27.48 -18.56
C LYS A 388 13.75 -26.02 -18.48
N LEU A 389 14.70 -25.10 -18.64
CA LEU A 389 14.43 -23.66 -18.67
C LEU A 389 14.56 -23.12 -20.09
N PHE A 390 13.67 -22.20 -20.43
CA PHE A 390 13.82 -21.30 -21.58
C PHE A 390 13.79 -19.87 -21.06
N ILE A 391 14.74 -19.04 -21.49
CA ILE A 391 14.92 -17.69 -20.93
C ILE A 391 14.49 -16.65 -21.98
N ASP A 392 13.71 -15.66 -21.57
CA ASP A 392 13.39 -14.46 -22.34
C ASP A 392 13.97 -13.24 -21.59
N ALA A 393 15.00 -12.62 -22.17
CA ALA A 393 15.84 -11.64 -21.48
C ALA A 393 16.09 -10.38 -22.32
N ASP A 394 16.28 -9.25 -21.66
CA ASP A 394 16.70 -7.97 -22.24
C ASP A 394 18.13 -7.59 -21.80
N THR A 395 18.91 -8.62 -21.45
CA THR A 395 20.34 -8.61 -21.06
C THR A 395 20.95 -7.26 -20.73
N GLY A 396 20.49 -6.76 -19.59
CA GLY A 396 21.12 -5.83 -18.68
C GLY A 396 22.18 -6.47 -17.79
N VAL A 397 22.55 -5.76 -16.73
CA VAL A 397 23.55 -6.21 -15.74
C VAL A 397 22.97 -7.28 -14.81
N ASP A 398 21.71 -7.18 -14.43
CA ASP A 398 20.97 -8.13 -13.58
C ASP A 398 20.50 -9.36 -14.36
N ASP A 399 20.05 -9.22 -15.61
CA ASP A 399 19.85 -10.38 -16.50
C ASP A 399 21.13 -11.22 -16.63
N ALA A 400 22.29 -10.56 -16.79
CA ALA A 400 23.58 -11.25 -16.87
C ALA A 400 23.84 -12.07 -15.59
N GLN A 401 23.46 -11.53 -14.43
CA GLN A 401 23.57 -12.23 -13.14
C GLN A 401 22.63 -13.44 -13.10
N ALA A 402 21.37 -13.27 -13.52
CA ALA A 402 20.38 -14.33 -13.57
C ALA A 402 20.83 -15.47 -14.50
N ILE A 403 21.30 -15.15 -15.71
CA ILE A 403 21.86 -16.14 -16.66
C ILE A 403 23.05 -16.87 -16.03
N MET A 404 24.00 -16.16 -15.41
CA MET A 404 25.17 -16.78 -14.79
C MET A 404 24.79 -17.72 -13.63
N VAL A 405 23.80 -17.35 -12.82
CA VAL A 405 23.23 -18.21 -11.77
C VAL A 405 22.64 -19.49 -12.39
N ALA A 406 21.80 -19.36 -13.41
CA ALA A 406 21.19 -20.51 -14.10
C ALA A 406 22.20 -21.48 -14.71
N LEU A 407 23.30 -20.98 -15.27
CA LEU A 407 24.35 -21.79 -15.89
C LEU A 407 25.12 -22.66 -14.89
N THR A 408 25.06 -22.34 -13.60
CA THR A 408 25.75 -23.08 -12.53
C THR A 408 24.85 -24.03 -11.74
N ALA A 409 23.53 -24.02 -12.01
CA ALA A 409 22.61 -24.94 -11.39
C ALA A 409 22.76 -26.35 -12.01
N PRO A 410 23.15 -27.38 -11.22
CA PRO A 410 23.49 -28.70 -11.75
C PRO A 410 22.31 -29.44 -12.37
N ASP A 411 21.10 -29.19 -11.86
CA ASP A 411 19.87 -29.86 -12.28
C ASP A 411 19.07 -29.03 -13.31
N VAL A 412 19.72 -28.10 -14.00
CA VAL A 412 19.07 -27.18 -14.96
C VAL A 412 19.66 -27.34 -16.36
N GLU A 413 18.78 -27.58 -17.32
CA GLU A 413 19.05 -27.56 -18.75
C GLU A 413 18.46 -26.28 -19.37
N ILE A 414 19.30 -25.39 -19.88
CA ILE A 414 18.85 -24.20 -20.62
C ILE A 414 18.68 -24.57 -22.09
N LEU A 415 17.44 -24.61 -22.55
CA LEU A 415 17.09 -25.00 -23.92
C LEU A 415 17.30 -23.87 -24.95
N GLY A 416 17.43 -22.63 -24.48
CA GLY A 416 17.69 -21.46 -25.30
C GLY A 416 17.36 -20.15 -24.60
N ILE A 417 17.89 -19.07 -25.17
CA ILE A 417 17.67 -17.70 -24.71
C ILE A 417 17.09 -16.88 -25.87
N THR A 418 15.91 -16.29 -25.69
CA THR A 418 15.39 -15.27 -26.60
C THR A 418 15.67 -13.89 -26.05
N CYS A 419 16.13 -12.99 -26.92
CA CYS A 419 16.41 -11.61 -26.55
C CYS A 419 15.26 -10.69 -26.95
N CYS A 420 14.81 -9.83 -26.05
CA CYS A 420 13.89 -8.72 -26.31
C CYS A 420 14.62 -7.38 -26.23
N TYR A 421 13.99 -6.30 -26.67
CA TYR A 421 14.39 -4.96 -26.24
C TYR A 421 13.98 -4.74 -24.77
N GLY A 422 14.55 -3.74 -24.11
CA GLY A 422 14.17 -3.35 -22.76
C GLY A 422 15.25 -2.42 -22.21
N ASN A 423 16.13 -2.95 -21.36
CA ASN A 423 17.30 -2.25 -20.81
C ASN A 423 18.11 -1.47 -21.85
N THR A 424 18.20 -1.98 -23.09
CA THR A 424 18.90 -1.36 -24.22
C THR A 424 18.26 -1.80 -25.55
N PRO A 425 18.59 -1.24 -26.74
CA PRO A 425 18.11 -1.78 -28.02
C PRO A 425 18.46 -3.26 -28.21
N LEU A 426 17.61 -4.01 -28.89
CA LEU A 426 17.76 -5.45 -29.13
C LEU A 426 19.15 -5.86 -29.66
N GLU A 427 19.76 -5.06 -30.55
CA GLU A 427 21.11 -5.33 -31.06
C GLU A 427 22.18 -5.39 -29.96
N ASN A 428 22.06 -4.54 -28.94
CA ASN A 428 22.96 -4.54 -27.79
C ASN A 428 22.65 -5.73 -26.88
N VAL A 429 21.36 -6.00 -26.61
CA VAL A 429 20.94 -7.17 -25.83
C VAL A 429 21.55 -8.45 -26.40
N LEU A 430 21.42 -8.68 -27.71
CA LEU A 430 21.96 -9.87 -28.38
C LEU A 430 23.48 -10.01 -28.18
N LYS A 431 24.22 -8.90 -28.27
CA LYS A 431 25.67 -8.90 -28.02
C LYS A 431 25.96 -9.19 -26.56
N ASN A 432 25.24 -8.57 -25.64
CA ASN A 432 25.42 -8.75 -24.21
C ASN A 432 25.16 -10.19 -23.77
N THR A 433 24.08 -10.82 -24.25
CA THR A 433 23.79 -12.23 -23.99
C THR A 433 24.95 -13.12 -24.45
N LEU A 434 25.47 -12.91 -25.67
CA LEU A 434 26.61 -13.68 -26.18
C LEU A 434 27.89 -13.43 -25.39
N ARG A 435 28.15 -12.19 -24.93
CA ARG A 435 29.31 -11.85 -24.08
C ARG A 435 29.25 -12.60 -22.75
N VAL A 436 28.09 -12.63 -22.10
CA VAL A 436 27.87 -13.40 -20.86
C VAL A 436 28.12 -14.88 -21.11
N LEU A 437 27.54 -15.46 -22.16
CA LEU A 437 27.75 -16.87 -22.51
C LEU A 437 29.22 -17.18 -22.85
N LYS A 438 29.94 -16.27 -23.52
CA LYS A 438 31.37 -16.41 -23.81
C LYS A 438 32.19 -16.52 -22.52
N VAL A 439 31.98 -15.59 -21.57
CA VAL A 439 32.68 -15.59 -20.28
C VAL A 439 32.38 -16.84 -19.45
N CYS A 440 31.18 -17.40 -19.60
CA CYS A 440 30.80 -18.66 -18.97
C CYS A 440 31.24 -19.91 -19.73
N ASN A 441 31.90 -19.79 -20.89
CA ASN A 441 32.22 -20.90 -21.80
C ASN A 441 30.99 -21.72 -22.22
N ARG A 442 29.85 -21.05 -22.47
CA ARG A 442 28.56 -21.65 -22.79
C ARG A 442 27.91 -21.13 -24.08
N LEU A 443 28.74 -20.83 -25.08
CA LEU A 443 28.28 -20.46 -26.43
C LEU A 443 27.58 -21.61 -27.18
N ASP A 444 27.51 -22.82 -26.60
CA ASP A 444 26.67 -23.92 -27.05
C ASP A 444 25.17 -23.64 -26.91
N ILE A 445 24.79 -22.75 -25.99
CA ILE A 445 23.38 -22.41 -25.75
C ILE A 445 22.86 -21.54 -26.90
N PRO A 446 21.72 -21.92 -27.53
CA PRO A 446 21.21 -21.18 -28.66
C PRO A 446 20.59 -19.84 -28.23
N VAL A 447 21.08 -18.75 -28.82
CA VAL A 447 20.53 -17.40 -28.65
C VAL A 447 19.70 -17.00 -29.87
N TYR A 448 18.51 -16.45 -29.62
CA TYR A 448 17.53 -16.10 -30.65
C TYR A 448 17.14 -14.63 -30.60
N ARG A 449 16.96 -14.04 -31.78
CA ARG A 449 16.45 -12.67 -31.95
C ARG A 449 14.93 -12.61 -31.78
N GLY A 450 14.45 -11.95 -30.74
CA GLY A 450 13.03 -11.67 -30.48
C GLY A 450 12.57 -10.30 -31.00
N CYS A 451 11.61 -9.70 -30.31
CA CYS A 451 11.01 -8.41 -30.61
C CYS A 451 11.97 -7.24 -30.32
N SER A 452 11.95 -6.23 -31.19
CA SER A 452 12.84 -5.05 -31.10
C SER A 452 12.18 -3.81 -30.50
N GLY A 453 10.90 -3.88 -30.15
CA GLY A 453 10.12 -2.79 -29.58
C GLY A 453 8.75 -3.26 -29.07
N PRO A 454 8.05 -2.39 -28.32
CA PRO A 454 6.75 -2.69 -27.71
C PRO A 454 5.65 -2.90 -28.74
N LEU A 455 4.53 -3.49 -28.30
CA LEU A 455 3.34 -3.64 -29.12
C LEU A 455 2.74 -2.28 -29.51
N LEU A 456 2.44 -1.42 -28.52
CA LEU A 456 1.82 -0.10 -28.75
C LEU A 456 2.54 1.05 -28.03
N ALA A 457 3.24 0.78 -26.92
CA ALA A 457 3.91 1.81 -26.14
C ALA A 457 5.04 2.50 -26.91
N LYS A 458 5.53 3.63 -26.38
CA LYS A 458 6.80 4.20 -26.86
C LYS A 458 7.96 3.41 -26.26
N ARG A 459 8.95 3.06 -27.08
CA ARG A 459 10.16 2.38 -26.60
C ARG A 459 10.82 3.21 -25.50
N ARG A 460 11.21 2.54 -24.43
CA ARG A 460 12.01 3.06 -23.32
C ARG A 460 13.24 2.19 -23.17
N ASP A 461 14.29 2.73 -22.58
CA ASP A 461 15.49 2.02 -22.17
C ASP A 461 15.93 2.47 -20.79
N ALA A 462 16.76 1.64 -20.12
CA ALA A 462 17.25 1.84 -18.76
C ALA A 462 18.74 2.20 -18.75
N GLY A 463 19.16 2.99 -19.75
CA GLY A 463 20.57 3.32 -19.96
C GLY A 463 21.20 4.14 -18.83
N ASP A 464 20.40 4.76 -17.96
CA ASP A 464 20.87 5.46 -16.77
C ASP A 464 21.27 4.51 -15.62
N TYR A 465 20.78 3.28 -15.63
CA TYR A 465 21.12 2.25 -14.65
C TYR A 465 22.08 1.18 -15.20
N HIS A 466 21.85 0.70 -16.43
CA HIS A 466 22.65 -0.36 -17.04
C HIS A 466 23.75 0.14 -17.98
N GLY A 467 23.84 1.45 -18.21
CA GLY A 467 24.72 2.03 -19.24
C GLY A 467 24.06 2.04 -20.61
N LYS A 468 24.59 2.85 -21.54
CA LYS A 468 24.01 3.01 -22.88
C LYS A 468 24.03 1.72 -23.70
N ASP A 469 25.05 0.90 -23.51
CA ASP A 469 25.14 -0.45 -24.11
C ASP A 469 24.35 -1.53 -23.35
N GLY A 470 23.77 -1.20 -22.20
CA GLY A 470 23.05 -2.14 -21.32
C GLY A 470 23.94 -3.04 -20.46
N LEU A 471 25.27 -2.96 -20.55
CA LEU A 471 26.18 -3.84 -19.80
C LEU A 471 27.35 -3.07 -19.17
N GLY A 472 27.01 -1.94 -18.55
CA GLY A 472 27.92 -1.08 -17.80
C GLY A 472 28.83 -0.21 -18.66
N ASP A 473 28.55 -0.08 -19.96
CA ASP A 473 29.39 0.62 -20.95
C ASP A 473 30.83 0.08 -20.99
N VAL A 474 31.00 -1.21 -20.69
CA VAL A 474 32.30 -1.89 -20.67
C VAL A 474 32.67 -2.33 -22.09
N PRO A 475 33.74 -1.81 -22.71
CA PRO A 475 34.16 -2.25 -24.03
C PRO A 475 34.59 -3.71 -24.03
N ASP A 476 34.27 -4.42 -25.11
CA ASP A 476 34.72 -5.79 -25.36
C ASP A 476 35.17 -5.91 -26.83
N PRO A 477 36.46 -5.62 -27.11
CA PRO A 477 37.03 -5.73 -28.45
C PRO A 477 36.91 -7.13 -29.07
N ASP A 478 36.82 -8.16 -28.22
CA ASP A 478 36.73 -9.56 -28.63
C ASP A 478 35.29 -10.10 -28.51
N ALA A 479 34.29 -9.22 -28.44
CA ALA A 479 32.89 -9.62 -28.30
C ALA A 479 32.49 -10.63 -29.41
N PRO A 480 31.73 -11.68 -29.08
CA PRO A 480 31.27 -12.62 -30.08
C PRO A 480 30.45 -11.94 -31.19
N GLY A 481 30.63 -12.40 -32.43
CA GLY A 481 29.86 -11.92 -33.56
C GLY A 481 28.40 -12.37 -33.51
N LEU A 482 27.51 -11.57 -34.11
CA LEU A 482 26.08 -11.87 -34.21
C LEU A 482 25.77 -13.02 -35.20
N ASP A 483 26.78 -13.54 -35.90
CA ASP A 483 26.69 -14.74 -36.73
C ASP A 483 26.47 -16.02 -35.91
N LEU A 484 26.77 -16.00 -34.60
CA LEU A 484 26.46 -17.09 -33.67
C LEU A 484 24.97 -17.22 -33.33
N LEU A 485 24.16 -16.21 -33.69
CA LEU A 485 22.72 -16.26 -33.46
C LEU A 485 22.06 -17.36 -34.30
N GLN A 486 21.03 -17.98 -33.73
CA GLN A 486 20.22 -18.93 -34.48
C GLN A 486 19.41 -18.22 -35.58
N LYS A 487 19.30 -18.86 -36.75
CA LYS A 487 18.57 -18.31 -37.91
C LYS A 487 17.06 -18.18 -37.66
N ARG A 488 16.51 -19.02 -36.77
CA ARG A 488 15.08 -19.00 -36.40
C ARG A 488 14.80 -17.78 -35.51
N ARG A 489 13.62 -17.17 -35.66
CA ARG A 489 13.18 -16.05 -34.81
C ARG A 489 12.81 -16.53 -33.41
N GLY A 490 13.11 -15.73 -32.39
CA GLY A 490 12.97 -16.05 -30.96
C GLY A 490 11.62 -16.60 -30.58
N VAL A 491 10.55 -15.85 -30.83
CA VAL A 491 9.17 -16.29 -30.53
C VAL A 491 8.85 -17.65 -31.15
N THR A 492 9.20 -17.86 -32.42
CA THR A 492 8.95 -19.15 -33.11
C THR A 492 9.83 -20.29 -32.59
N ALA A 493 11.03 -19.99 -32.10
CA ALA A 493 11.92 -20.96 -31.47
C ALA A 493 11.37 -21.38 -30.11
N MET A 494 10.97 -20.41 -29.28
CA MET A 494 10.32 -20.64 -27.99
C MET A 494 9.06 -21.52 -28.13
N ILE A 495 8.13 -21.17 -29.04
CA ILE A 495 6.94 -21.99 -29.32
C ILE A 495 7.33 -23.41 -29.74
N LYS A 496 8.30 -23.55 -30.66
CA LYS A 496 8.76 -24.87 -31.11
C LYS A 496 9.31 -25.70 -29.96
N THR A 497 10.18 -25.13 -29.14
CA THR A 497 10.81 -25.82 -28.02
C THR A 497 9.80 -26.30 -27.00
N VAL A 498 8.82 -25.46 -26.65
CA VAL A 498 7.72 -25.83 -25.73
C VAL A 498 6.82 -26.90 -26.35
N ASN A 499 6.50 -26.79 -27.65
CA ASN A 499 5.71 -27.81 -28.36
C ASN A 499 6.40 -29.18 -28.43
N GLN A 500 7.72 -29.22 -28.41
CA GLN A 500 8.50 -30.46 -28.37
C GLN A 500 8.63 -31.05 -26.96
N ASN A 501 8.34 -30.26 -25.92
CA ASN A 501 8.49 -30.62 -24.51
C ASN A 501 7.28 -30.15 -23.68
N PRO A 502 6.03 -30.50 -24.07
CA PRO A 502 4.84 -29.96 -23.43
C PRO A 502 4.76 -30.39 -21.97
N GLY A 503 4.51 -29.42 -21.08
CA GLY A 503 4.43 -29.61 -19.63
C GLY A 503 5.79 -29.76 -18.93
N GLU A 504 6.91 -29.67 -19.66
CA GLU A 504 8.25 -29.85 -19.08
C GLU A 504 9.06 -28.55 -18.99
N VAL A 505 8.79 -27.57 -19.88
CA VAL A 505 9.56 -26.33 -19.98
C VAL A 505 8.99 -25.27 -19.06
N SER A 506 9.83 -24.75 -18.16
CA SER A 506 9.55 -23.50 -17.44
C SER A 506 10.14 -22.32 -18.21
N LEU A 507 9.34 -21.26 -18.38
CA LEU A 507 9.77 -20.02 -19.02
C LEU A 507 10.15 -19.00 -17.95
N VAL A 508 11.33 -18.40 -18.06
CA VAL A 508 11.78 -17.30 -17.19
C VAL A 508 11.83 -16.04 -18.04
N ALA A 509 10.98 -15.06 -17.73
CA ALA A 509 10.87 -13.81 -18.44
C ALA A 509 11.37 -12.66 -17.56
N THR A 510 12.54 -12.13 -17.91
CA THR A 510 13.19 -10.98 -17.25
C THR A 510 13.08 -9.70 -18.10
N ALA A 511 12.60 -9.84 -19.34
CA ALA A 511 12.38 -8.75 -20.27
C ALA A 511 10.94 -8.18 -20.26
N PRO A 512 10.71 -7.03 -20.93
CA PRO A 512 9.37 -6.65 -21.35
C PRO A 512 8.68 -7.81 -22.07
N LEU A 513 7.44 -8.11 -21.65
CA LEU A 513 6.73 -9.36 -21.97
C LEU A 513 6.26 -9.48 -23.44
N THR A 514 6.77 -8.64 -24.33
CA THR A 514 6.39 -8.55 -25.75
C THR A 514 6.57 -9.86 -26.49
N ASN A 515 7.69 -10.58 -26.28
CA ASN A 515 7.91 -11.88 -26.92
C ASN A 515 6.82 -12.90 -26.51
N LEU A 516 6.42 -12.89 -25.24
CA LEU A 516 5.38 -13.77 -24.71
C LEU A 516 4.00 -13.40 -25.25
N ALA A 517 3.65 -12.11 -25.28
CA ALA A 517 2.41 -11.64 -25.87
C ALA A 517 2.29 -12.04 -27.36
N VAL A 518 3.38 -11.91 -28.13
CA VAL A 518 3.43 -12.40 -29.51
C VAL A 518 3.33 -13.93 -29.57
N ALA A 519 3.95 -14.65 -28.62
CA ALA A 519 3.91 -16.11 -28.59
C ALA A 519 2.48 -16.66 -28.45
N VAL A 520 1.71 -16.16 -27.48
CA VAL A 520 0.32 -16.58 -27.27
C VAL A 520 -0.60 -16.14 -28.41
N GLN A 521 -0.28 -15.05 -29.09
CA GLN A 521 -1.03 -14.63 -30.27
C GLN A 521 -0.78 -15.56 -31.48
N LEU A 522 0.44 -16.08 -31.63
CA LEU A 522 0.79 -17.03 -32.69
C LEU A 522 0.34 -18.47 -32.40
N ASP A 523 0.41 -18.91 -31.14
CA ASP A 523 -0.10 -20.19 -30.67
C ASP A 523 -0.92 -19.99 -29.38
N PRO A 524 -2.27 -19.85 -29.48
CA PRO A 524 -3.13 -19.66 -28.32
C PRO A 524 -3.11 -20.81 -27.30
N SER A 525 -2.59 -21.98 -27.67
CA SER A 525 -2.41 -23.11 -26.75
C SER A 525 -1.06 -23.11 -26.04
N PHE A 526 -0.12 -22.23 -26.44
CA PHE A 526 1.23 -22.12 -25.89
C PHE A 526 1.26 -22.03 -24.35
N PRO A 527 0.47 -21.16 -23.69
CA PRO A 527 0.57 -21.04 -22.24
C PRO A 527 0.23 -22.32 -21.48
N LYS A 528 -0.71 -23.12 -21.99
CA LYS A 528 -1.11 -24.39 -21.35
C LYS A 528 -0.06 -25.50 -21.46
N LYS A 529 0.96 -25.30 -22.32
CA LYS A 529 2.04 -26.26 -22.55
C LYS A 529 3.29 -25.94 -21.72
N LEU A 530 3.32 -24.80 -21.04
CA LEU A 530 4.39 -24.48 -20.11
C LEU A 530 4.20 -25.28 -18.81
N LYS A 531 5.32 -25.71 -18.21
CA LYS A 531 5.33 -26.23 -16.84
C LYS A 531 4.99 -25.12 -15.85
N ALA A 532 5.67 -23.98 -16.00
CA ALA A 532 5.46 -22.78 -15.21
C ALA A 532 6.03 -21.55 -15.96
N LEU A 533 5.58 -20.37 -15.56
CA LEU A 533 6.08 -19.08 -16.00
C LEU A 533 6.61 -18.31 -14.78
N TYR A 534 7.82 -17.78 -14.85
CA TYR A 534 8.44 -16.94 -13.84
C TYR A 534 8.73 -15.57 -14.45
N ILE A 535 8.20 -14.52 -13.85
CA ILE A 535 8.29 -13.14 -14.36
C ILE A 535 9.05 -12.29 -13.34
N MET A 536 10.04 -11.52 -13.80
CA MET A 536 10.49 -10.32 -13.08
C MET A 536 9.73 -9.13 -13.64
N GLY A 537 8.95 -8.48 -12.79
CA GLY A 537 8.26 -7.25 -13.17
C GLY A 537 6.95 -7.04 -12.42
N GLY A 538 6.35 -5.88 -12.66
CA GLY A 538 5.16 -5.46 -11.96
C GLY A 538 5.47 -5.03 -10.52
N ASN A 539 4.43 -4.58 -9.83
CA ASN A 539 4.54 -4.01 -8.50
C ASN A 539 3.29 -4.32 -7.65
N THR A 540 3.41 -4.28 -6.32
CA THR A 540 2.31 -4.67 -5.41
C THR A 540 1.66 -3.51 -4.70
N ASP A 541 2.44 -2.47 -4.39
CA ASP A 541 2.03 -1.40 -3.49
C ASP A 541 1.82 -0.10 -4.27
N SER A 542 1.68 -0.21 -5.60
CA SER A 542 1.64 0.91 -6.56
C SER A 542 2.87 1.84 -6.51
N ARG A 543 4.03 1.33 -6.07
CA ARG A 543 5.29 2.09 -6.05
C ARG A 543 6.13 1.73 -7.27
N GLY A 544 6.22 2.65 -8.23
CA GLY A 544 6.98 2.44 -9.46
C GLY A 544 8.44 2.92 -9.37
N ASN A 545 9.34 2.20 -10.04
CA ASN A 545 10.70 2.70 -10.32
C ASN A 545 10.73 3.57 -11.60
N THR A 546 9.83 3.34 -12.56
CA THR A 546 9.86 4.01 -13.88
C THR A 546 8.84 5.13 -13.99
N THR A 547 7.57 4.86 -13.66
CA THR A 547 6.55 5.90 -13.49
C THR A 547 6.20 6.01 -12.00
N VAL A 548 5.27 6.89 -11.62
CA VAL A 548 4.83 7.00 -10.22
C VAL A 548 4.37 5.64 -9.69
N CYS A 549 3.57 4.93 -10.50
CA CYS A 549 2.95 3.67 -10.09
C CYS A 549 3.36 2.44 -10.91
N GLY A 550 4.32 2.53 -11.82
CA GLY A 550 4.65 1.43 -12.73
C GLY A 550 6.12 1.01 -12.67
N GLU A 551 6.31 -0.31 -12.63
CA GLU A 551 7.61 -0.99 -12.75
C GLU A 551 8.09 -1.02 -14.22
N PHE A 552 9.40 -0.97 -14.43
CA PHE A 552 10.06 -0.87 -15.74
C PHE A 552 9.55 -1.87 -16.80
N ASN A 553 9.64 -3.17 -16.57
CA ASN A 553 9.28 -4.18 -17.58
C ASN A 553 7.80 -4.10 -17.98
N PHE A 554 6.92 -3.85 -17.02
CA PHE A 554 5.49 -3.69 -17.27
C PHE A 554 5.18 -2.36 -17.97
N VAL A 555 5.87 -1.29 -17.61
CA VAL A 555 5.74 0.03 -18.23
C VAL A 555 6.34 0.08 -19.64
N ALA A 556 7.36 -0.74 -19.91
CA ALA A 556 8.00 -0.83 -21.21
C ALA A 556 7.08 -1.44 -22.28
N ASP A 557 6.15 -2.31 -21.89
CA ASP A 557 5.05 -2.80 -22.75
C ASP A 557 3.80 -3.18 -21.92
N PRO A 558 2.97 -2.20 -21.52
CA PRO A 558 1.79 -2.44 -20.68
C PRO A 558 0.79 -3.38 -21.36
N GLU A 559 0.64 -3.27 -22.68
CA GLU A 559 -0.21 -4.14 -23.48
C GLU A 559 0.26 -5.60 -23.44
N ALA A 560 1.57 -5.82 -23.60
CA ALA A 560 2.11 -7.17 -23.52
C ALA A 560 1.93 -7.77 -22.13
N ALA A 561 2.20 -7.00 -21.07
CA ALA A 561 1.98 -7.44 -19.70
C ALA A 561 0.50 -7.77 -19.43
N TYR A 562 -0.43 -6.94 -19.90
CA TYR A 562 -1.87 -7.20 -19.84
C TYR A 562 -2.23 -8.52 -20.55
N ILE A 563 -1.76 -8.72 -21.79
CA ILE A 563 -2.03 -9.93 -22.57
C ILE A 563 -1.49 -11.17 -21.86
N VAL A 564 -0.27 -11.10 -21.31
CA VAL A 564 0.33 -12.25 -20.62
C VAL A 564 -0.48 -12.61 -19.37
N LEU A 565 -0.75 -11.64 -18.49
CA LEU A 565 -1.50 -11.88 -17.26
C LEU A 565 -2.96 -12.31 -17.50
N ASP A 566 -3.56 -11.93 -18.63
CA ASP A 566 -4.91 -12.37 -18.99
C ASP A 566 -4.95 -13.75 -19.64
N ARG A 567 -3.95 -14.10 -20.46
CA ARG A 567 -4.01 -15.26 -21.36
C ARG A 567 -3.17 -16.44 -20.92
N TYR A 568 -2.21 -16.25 -20.03
CA TYR A 568 -1.39 -17.34 -19.51
C TYR A 568 -2.07 -18.01 -18.33
N THR A 569 -2.29 -19.32 -18.44
CA THR A 569 -3.03 -20.11 -17.43
C THR A 569 -2.19 -21.22 -16.80
N CYS A 570 -0.90 -21.31 -17.14
CA CYS A 570 0.04 -22.15 -16.41
C CYS A 570 0.32 -21.54 -15.02
N PRO A 571 0.87 -22.30 -14.06
CA PRO A 571 1.41 -21.72 -12.83
C PRO A 571 2.31 -20.54 -13.16
N THR A 572 1.97 -19.35 -12.65
CA THR A 572 2.67 -18.10 -12.96
C THR A 572 3.15 -17.48 -11.66
N TYR A 573 4.47 -17.31 -11.54
CA TYR A 573 5.14 -16.72 -10.39
C TYR A 573 5.68 -15.36 -10.80
N ILE A 574 5.42 -14.34 -10.00
CA ILE A 574 5.86 -12.98 -10.27
C ILE A 574 6.78 -12.56 -9.12
N ALA A 575 7.94 -12.01 -9.47
CA ALA A 575 8.87 -11.32 -8.58
C ALA A 575 8.72 -9.81 -8.81
N PRO A 576 7.89 -9.10 -8.03
CA PRO A 576 7.66 -7.66 -8.19
C PRO A 576 8.84 -6.81 -7.72
N TRP A 577 8.87 -5.56 -8.16
CA TRP A 577 9.88 -4.57 -7.75
C TRP A 577 10.01 -4.41 -6.22
N GLU A 578 8.90 -4.20 -5.52
CA GLU A 578 8.95 -3.97 -4.07
C GLU A 578 9.40 -5.21 -3.31
N PHE A 579 9.06 -6.40 -3.82
CA PHE A 579 9.57 -7.66 -3.30
C PHE A 579 11.10 -7.75 -3.44
N SER A 580 11.67 -7.37 -4.58
CA SER A 580 13.14 -7.33 -4.76
C SER A 580 13.80 -6.36 -3.78
N CYS A 581 13.22 -5.17 -3.58
CA CYS A 581 13.72 -4.19 -2.61
C CYS A 581 13.75 -4.76 -1.18
N ARG A 582 12.62 -5.33 -0.72
CA ARG A 582 12.50 -5.97 0.62
C ARG A 582 13.53 -7.07 0.87
N ASN A 583 13.97 -7.73 -0.19
CA ASN A 583 14.91 -8.85 -0.13
C ASN A 583 16.35 -8.46 -0.51
N SER A 584 16.70 -7.17 -0.42
CA SER A 584 18.04 -6.65 -0.73
C SER A 584 19.18 -7.45 -0.09
N LEU A 585 20.19 -7.79 -0.89
CA LEU A 585 21.41 -8.44 -0.38
C LEU A 585 22.35 -7.41 0.25
N PRO A 586 23.03 -7.71 1.38
CA PRO A 586 23.96 -6.76 1.97
C PRO A 586 25.08 -6.33 1.01
N TRP A 587 25.45 -5.05 1.00
CA TRP A 587 26.59 -4.59 0.19
C TRP A 587 27.91 -5.28 0.53
N SER A 588 28.07 -5.74 1.78
CA SER A 588 29.22 -6.57 2.19
C SER A 588 29.26 -7.90 1.44
N PHE A 589 28.11 -8.57 1.28
CA PHE A 589 27.99 -9.77 0.48
C PHE A 589 28.34 -9.50 -0.99
N CYS A 590 27.79 -8.43 -1.58
CA CYS A 590 28.10 -8.06 -2.97
C CYS A 590 29.63 -7.87 -3.19
N LYS A 591 30.31 -7.22 -2.24
CA LYS A 591 31.78 -7.06 -2.28
C LYS A 591 32.52 -8.40 -2.19
N GLU A 592 32.09 -9.31 -1.33
CA GLU A 592 32.68 -10.65 -1.19
C GLU A 592 32.50 -11.46 -2.48
N TRP A 593 31.26 -11.50 -2.98
CA TRP A 593 30.89 -12.16 -4.21
C TRP A 593 31.76 -11.72 -5.40
N LEU A 594 31.98 -10.41 -5.58
CA LEU A 594 32.79 -9.85 -6.66
C LEU A 594 34.31 -9.95 -6.44
N CYS A 595 34.79 -10.28 -5.24
CA CYS A 595 36.22 -10.38 -4.91
C CYS A 595 36.82 -11.75 -5.24
N GLN A 596 36.02 -12.70 -5.76
CA GLN A 596 36.52 -13.99 -6.20
C GLN A 596 37.60 -13.85 -7.28
N ASN A 597 38.62 -14.70 -7.23
CA ASN A 597 39.75 -14.64 -8.16
C ASN A 597 39.49 -15.47 -9.42
N THR A 598 38.47 -15.10 -10.19
CA THR A 598 38.05 -15.77 -11.43
C THR A 598 37.80 -14.77 -12.55
N GLU A 599 37.84 -15.23 -13.81
CA GLU A 599 37.52 -14.39 -14.97
C GLU A 599 36.07 -13.89 -14.94
N LYS A 600 35.15 -14.77 -14.50
CA LYS A 600 33.73 -14.44 -14.31
C LYS A 600 33.55 -13.31 -13.30
N ALA A 601 34.23 -13.37 -12.16
CA ALA A 601 34.16 -12.31 -11.15
C ALA A 601 34.77 -10.99 -11.64
N ALA A 602 35.90 -11.05 -12.35
CA ALA A 602 36.51 -9.87 -12.95
C ALA A 602 35.60 -9.22 -14.00
N PHE A 603 34.89 -10.01 -14.81
CA PHE A 603 33.89 -9.54 -15.74
C PHE A 603 32.68 -8.90 -15.02
N MET A 604 32.08 -9.62 -14.07
CA MET A 604 30.91 -9.16 -13.32
C MET A 604 31.19 -7.85 -12.57
N LYS A 605 32.37 -7.74 -11.95
CA LYS A 605 32.82 -6.53 -11.26
C LYS A 605 32.87 -5.32 -12.20
N LYS A 606 33.34 -5.50 -13.44
CA LYS A 606 33.39 -4.41 -14.43
C LYS A 606 31.99 -3.95 -14.83
N ILE A 607 31.15 -4.88 -15.27
CA ILE A 607 29.82 -4.54 -15.83
C ILE A 607 28.87 -3.96 -14.77
N THR A 608 29.03 -4.35 -13.50
CA THR A 608 28.15 -3.90 -12.42
C THR A 608 28.60 -2.57 -11.78
N THR A 609 29.81 -2.07 -12.07
CA THR A 609 30.37 -0.87 -11.41
C THR A 609 29.46 0.36 -11.59
N LEU A 610 28.93 0.55 -12.80
CA LEU A 610 28.02 1.66 -13.12
C LEU A 610 26.71 1.53 -12.33
N SER A 611 26.04 0.37 -12.43
CA SER A 611 24.78 0.10 -11.73
C SER A 611 24.91 0.18 -10.21
N MET A 612 26.03 -0.30 -9.63
CA MET A 612 26.30 -0.17 -8.18
C MET A 612 26.45 1.29 -7.75
N THR A 613 27.11 2.11 -8.57
CA THR A 613 27.30 3.53 -8.29
C THR A 613 25.96 4.26 -8.38
N ARG A 614 25.16 3.97 -9.41
CA ARG A 614 23.80 4.49 -9.56
C ARG A 614 22.91 4.06 -8.39
N ALA A 615 22.95 2.79 -8.02
CA ALA A 615 22.15 2.22 -6.93
C ALA A 615 22.43 2.89 -5.58
N GLN A 616 23.65 3.38 -5.35
CA GLN A 616 24.04 4.09 -4.12
C GLN A 616 23.80 5.61 -4.19
N SER A 617 23.33 6.15 -5.32
CA SER A 617 23.04 7.58 -5.45
C SER A 617 21.77 7.96 -4.68
N GLU A 618 21.74 9.20 -4.16
CA GLU A 618 20.59 9.71 -3.39
C GLU A 618 19.28 9.68 -4.19
N ASP A 619 19.35 9.93 -5.50
CA ASP A 619 18.17 9.90 -6.36
C ASP A 619 17.61 8.50 -6.53
N TYR A 620 18.47 7.50 -6.76
CA TYR A 620 18.02 6.12 -6.92
C TYR A 620 17.50 5.53 -5.59
N GLN A 621 18.08 5.96 -4.46
CA GLN A 621 17.59 5.54 -3.14
C GLN A 621 16.15 6.01 -2.85
N LYS A 622 15.59 6.97 -3.60
CA LYS A 622 14.16 7.34 -3.53
C LYS A 622 13.24 6.29 -4.17
N GLU A 623 13.75 5.51 -5.12
CA GLU A 623 13.00 4.45 -5.81
C GLU A 623 12.95 3.15 -4.99
N ILE A 624 13.91 2.96 -4.08
CA ILE A 624 13.97 1.81 -3.19
C ILE A 624 12.85 1.91 -2.16
N THR A 625 11.99 0.89 -2.12
CA THR A 625 10.82 0.88 -1.23
C THR A 625 11.16 0.39 0.18
N GLU A 626 12.10 -0.54 0.29
CA GLU A 626 12.63 -1.10 1.53
C GLU A 626 14.03 -1.70 1.26
N GLY A 627 14.82 -1.91 2.31
CA GLY A 627 16.19 -2.43 2.18
C GLY A 627 17.21 -1.34 1.83
N LYS A 628 18.49 -1.62 2.09
CA LYS A 628 19.61 -0.70 1.82
C LYS A 628 20.77 -1.40 1.11
N GLY A 629 20.47 -2.50 0.44
CA GLY A 629 21.46 -3.41 -0.11
C GLY A 629 21.58 -3.35 -1.63
N PHE A 630 22.27 -4.34 -2.16
CA PHE A 630 22.35 -4.67 -3.56
C PHE A 630 21.10 -5.44 -3.99
N ASN A 631 20.43 -4.97 -5.04
CA ASN A 631 19.27 -5.62 -5.64
C ASN A 631 19.65 -6.20 -7.01
N SER A 632 19.35 -7.48 -7.20
CA SER A 632 19.45 -8.18 -8.48
C SER A 632 18.07 -8.73 -8.83
N CYS A 633 17.26 -7.86 -9.41
CA CYS A 633 15.83 -8.09 -9.63
C CYS A 633 15.56 -9.38 -10.38
N ASP A 634 16.22 -9.56 -11.52
CA ASP A 634 16.02 -10.72 -12.40
C ASP A 634 16.42 -12.05 -11.78
N THR A 635 17.40 -12.03 -10.88
CA THR A 635 17.90 -13.25 -10.25
C THR A 635 16.85 -13.87 -9.33
N TYR A 636 15.90 -13.10 -8.78
CA TYR A 636 14.83 -13.69 -7.96
C TYR A 636 13.88 -14.56 -8.78
N ALA A 637 13.43 -14.10 -9.95
CA ALA A 637 12.60 -14.89 -10.85
C ALA A 637 13.34 -16.15 -11.32
N MET A 638 14.64 -16.02 -11.62
CA MET A 638 15.49 -17.13 -12.00
C MET A 638 15.70 -18.14 -10.87
N ALA A 639 15.99 -17.68 -9.65
CA ALA A 639 16.19 -18.55 -8.49
C ALA A 639 14.93 -19.36 -8.17
N ALA A 640 13.75 -18.74 -8.28
CA ALA A 640 12.47 -19.43 -8.12
C ALA A 640 12.23 -20.51 -9.20
N ALA A 641 12.75 -20.32 -10.42
CA ALA A 641 12.69 -21.34 -11.46
C ALA A 641 13.67 -22.49 -11.22
N ILE A 642 14.84 -22.19 -10.64
CA ILE A 642 15.91 -23.15 -10.33
C ILE A 642 15.54 -24.03 -9.13
N ASP A 643 15.08 -23.47 -8.03
CA ASP A 643 14.75 -24.19 -6.79
C ASP A 643 13.30 -23.91 -6.35
N ASP A 644 12.48 -24.96 -6.34
CA ASP A 644 11.06 -24.87 -5.97
C ASP A 644 10.85 -24.51 -4.49
N SER A 645 11.90 -24.66 -3.67
CA SER A 645 11.90 -24.31 -2.25
C SER A 645 12.59 -22.97 -1.95
N PHE A 646 12.85 -22.16 -2.98
CA PHE A 646 13.41 -20.81 -2.82
C PHE A 646 12.38 -19.81 -2.29
N VAL A 647 11.16 -19.85 -2.83
CA VAL A 647 10.05 -18.99 -2.40
C VAL A 647 9.43 -19.59 -1.14
N THR A 648 9.53 -18.88 -0.02
CA THR A 648 9.02 -19.32 1.27
C THR A 648 7.60 -18.86 1.54
N GLU A 649 7.17 -17.76 0.92
CA GLU A 649 5.80 -17.25 1.00
C GLU A 649 5.42 -16.51 -0.30
N SER A 650 4.18 -16.70 -0.73
CA SER A 650 3.56 -15.99 -1.86
C SER A 650 2.07 -15.82 -1.63
N ASP A 651 1.50 -14.74 -2.17
CA ASP A 651 0.04 -14.58 -2.25
C ASP A 651 -0.46 -15.16 -3.59
N GLU A 652 -1.54 -15.93 -3.57
CA GLU A 652 -2.25 -16.36 -4.78
C GLU A 652 -3.42 -15.40 -5.05
N VAL A 653 -3.26 -14.51 -6.03
CA VAL A 653 -4.18 -13.39 -6.27
C VAL A 653 -4.46 -13.17 -7.75
N GLY A 654 -5.67 -12.70 -8.08
CA GLY A 654 -6.02 -12.28 -9.43
C GLY A 654 -5.22 -11.02 -9.80
N VAL A 655 -4.62 -11.00 -10.99
CA VAL A 655 -3.79 -9.88 -11.42
C VAL A 655 -4.19 -9.35 -12.80
N THR A 656 -4.01 -8.06 -13.01
CA THR A 656 -4.12 -7.40 -14.31
C THR A 656 -3.19 -6.20 -14.42
N VAL A 657 -3.27 -5.44 -15.50
CA VAL A 657 -2.46 -4.23 -15.73
C VAL A 657 -3.40 -3.08 -16.07
N GLU A 658 -3.16 -1.92 -15.46
CA GLU A 658 -3.87 -0.70 -15.82
C GLU A 658 -3.34 -0.12 -17.14
N LEU A 659 -4.24 0.14 -18.09
CA LEU A 659 -3.88 0.59 -19.45
C LEU A 659 -4.32 2.02 -19.76
N GLU A 660 -5.29 2.56 -19.04
CA GLU A 660 -5.99 3.82 -19.37
C GLU A 660 -5.62 4.97 -18.42
N GLY A 661 -5.13 4.66 -17.22
CA GLY A 661 -4.81 5.64 -16.20
C GLY A 661 -3.75 6.68 -16.58
N LYS A 662 -3.96 7.93 -16.15
CA LYS A 662 -3.00 9.04 -16.35
C LYS A 662 -1.69 8.82 -15.60
N PHE A 663 -1.79 8.38 -14.35
CA PHE A 663 -0.65 8.16 -13.46
C PHE A 663 -0.34 6.67 -13.25
N THR A 664 -1.35 5.83 -13.49
CA THR A 664 -1.34 4.40 -13.15
C THR A 664 -1.12 3.47 -14.35
N ARG A 665 -1.02 3.98 -15.59
CA ARG A 665 -0.76 3.13 -16.76
C ARG A 665 0.56 2.35 -16.63
N GLY A 666 0.48 1.03 -16.79
CA GLY A 666 1.58 0.08 -16.60
C GLY A 666 1.72 -0.45 -15.17
N MET A 667 0.88 0.01 -14.23
CA MET A 667 0.80 -0.55 -12.88
C MET A 667 0.19 -1.95 -12.92
N MET A 668 0.75 -2.88 -12.16
CA MET A 668 0.09 -4.17 -11.91
C MET A 668 -0.99 -3.99 -10.84
N VAL A 669 -2.18 -4.49 -11.12
CA VAL A 669 -3.37 -4.39 -10.25
C VAL A 669 -3.62 -5.75 -9.62
N LEU A 670 -3.72 -5.79 -8.28
CA LEU A 670 -3.94 -7.01 -7.49
C LEU A 670 -5.38 -7.03 -6.94
N ASP A 671 -6.14 -8.06 -7.30
CA ASP A 671 -7.54 -8.21 -6.96
C ASP A 671 -7.74 -9.11 -5.73
N TYR A 672 -7.44 -8.57 -4.55
CA TYR A 672 -7.62 -9.25 -3.27
C TYR A 672 -9.10 -9.50 -2.91
N MET A 673 -10.00 -8.70 -3.48
CA MET A 673 -11.45 -8.78 -3.25
C MET A 673 -12.19 -9.67 -4.26
N GLU A 674 -11.48 -10.22 -5.26
CA GLU A 674 -12.04 -11.04 -6.34
C GLU A 674 -13.09 -10.31 -7.22
N LEU A 675 -13.05 -8.98 -7.28
CA LEU A 675 -13.99 -8.15 -8.05
C LEU A 675 -13.88 -8.35 -9.56
N LEU A 676 -12.69 -8.69 -10.06
CA LEU A 676 -12.44 -8.98 -11.47
C LEU A 676 -12.89 -10.40 -11.85
N SER A 677 -13.26 -11.24 -10.89
CA SER A 677 -13.71 -12.63 -11.11
C SER A 677 -12.73 -13.44 -11.97
N LYS A 678 -11.43 -13.20 -11.80
CA LYS A 678 -10.37 -13.87 -12.56
C LYS A 678 -10.28 -15.35 -12.18
N LYS A 679 -10.39 -16.23 -13.17
CA LYS A 679 -10.28 -17.68 -12.98
C LYS A 679 -8.86 -18.15 -12.68
N HIS A 680 -7.87 -17.47 -13.26
CA HIS A 680 -6.46 -17.74 -13.03
C HIS A 680 -5.91 -16.71 -12.05
N LYS A 681 -5.15 -17.18 -11.07
CA LYS A 681 -4.43 -16.37 -10.09
C LYS A 681 -2.93 -16.61 -10.26
N ALA A 682 -2.15 -15.57 -10.02
CA ALA A 682 -0.69 -15.64 -10.02
C ALA A 682 -0.17 -15.78 -8.59
N PHE A 683 1.00 -16.41 -8.45
CA PHE A 683 1.77 -16.47 -7.21
C PHE A 683 2.69 -15.25 -7.13
N VAL A 684 2.27 -14.24 -6.36
CA VAL A 684 3.04 -13.02 -6.14
C VAL A 684 4.01 -13.26 -4.98
N MET A 685 5.32 -13.26 -5.25
CA MET A 685 6.34 -13.59 -4.25
C MET A 685 6.40 -12.57 -3.11
N LYS A 686 6.53 -13.05 -1.86
CA LYS A 686 6.62 -12.20 -0.66
C LYS A 686 7.91 -12.36 0.10
N THR A 687 8.34 -13.59 0.35
CA THR A 687 9.57 -13.91 1.08
C THR A 687 10.31 -15.05 0.41
N VAL A 688 11.64 -15.04 0.56
CA VAL A 688 12.55 -16.04 -0.02
C VAL A 688 13.64 -16.45 0.96
N ASP A 689 14.25 -17.59 0.69
CA ASP A 689 15.49 -18.00 1.34
C ASP A 689 16.70 -17.28 0.73
N LEU A 690 17.13 -16.19 1.38
CA LEU A 690 18.27 -15.39 0.92
C LEU A 690 19.63 -16.13 1.01
N GLU A 691 19.77 -17.13 1.86
CA GLU A 691 21.04 -17.88 1.95
C GLU A 691 21.23 -18.75 0.72
N LYS A 692 20.16 -19.36 0.21
CA LYS A 692 20.19 -20.07 -1.08
C LYS A 692 20.55 -19.15 -2.23
N LEU A 693 19.96 -17.95 -2.26
CA LEU A 693 20.30 -16.96 -3.29
C LEU A 693 21.79 -16.58 -3.22
N LYS A 694 22.33 -16.36 -2.02
CA LYS A 694 23.76 -16.08 -1.82
C LYS A 694 24.62 -17.24 -2.31
N GLU A 695 24.25 -18.48 -2.01
CA GLU A 695 24.97 -19.67 -2.50
C GLU A 695 24.97 -19.74 -4.02
N MET A 696 23.81 -19.54 -4.66
CA MET A 696 23.68 -19.47 -6.12
C MET A 696 24.59 -18.39 -6.72
N PHE A 697 24.60 -17.19 -6.12
CA PHE A 697 25.50 -16.11 -6.53
C PHE A 697 26.97 -16.50 -6.38
N MET A 698 27.39 -17.02 -5.23
CA MET A 698 28.77 -17.43 -5.00
C MET A 698 29.22 -18.46 -6.03
N ASN A 699 28.37 -19.44 -6.34
CA ASN A 699 28.64 -20.47 -7.34
C ASN A 699 28.72 -19.92 -8.77
N SER A 700 27.91 -18.90 -9.11
CA SER A 700 27.87 -18.30 -10.45
C SER A 700 29.22 -17.74 -10.94
N LEU A 701 30.09 -17.34 -10.02
CA LEU A 701 31.40 -16.76 -10.32
C LEU A 701 32.57 -17.71 -10.04
N LYS A 702 32.35 -18.93 -9.56
CA LYS A 702 33.38 -19.98 -9.53
C LYS A 702 33.71 -20.44 -10.95
#